data_AF-A0A4Y9SMG8-F1
#
_entry.id   AF-A0A4Y9SMG8-F1
#
_cell.length_a   1.000
_cell.length_b   1.000
_cell.length_c   1.000
_cell.angle_alpha   90.00
_cell.angle_beta   90.00
_cell.angle_gamma   90.00
#
_symmetry.space_group_name_H-M   'P 1'
#
loop_
_entity.id
_entity.type
_entity.pdbx_description
1 polymer ?
#
loop_
_entity_poly.entity_id
_entity_poly.type
_entity_poly.pdbx_seq_one_letter_code
_entity_poly.pdbx_strand_id
1 'polypeptide(L)'
;MRRAAILGILTAACAQAAAADAWHFTFGPTASAGHSAVQPDMAYDSQRGYGFEPGARVRTDGGAGGPSLTSDQPFFFSADLPEGNYNVTVTLGGEQAANTTVKAELRRLMLERVATAPGATVTRTFTVNIRTPRIAAVDGVAAGAVKLKSPRESVQEAWAWDRRLTLEFNGEHPAVRAIDIVPVRAPTLFLLGDSTVCDQPAEPYNSWGQMLPRFFKPGIAIANHGESGETYRDSLGRRRLDKILSVMHPGDTVLMQFGHNDQKQIKDGKGGPFTTYKDEIRKHVEAIRAHGGTAVIVSSMERRNFDANGKVVPSLIDYADAARQSAQELGTAFIDLNAVSKPFYEALGPEHSKRAFAEPEPGRIDNTHHNSYGSYELAQAVVTGLKQTGLPAAAYIADGYGHFDPAHPDPVATFAVPPSPNFTNQRPLGDESHAAAPAAAQAYLFAYFTGNGEDGLHLAASNDGYHWDKLGQGRSYLKPEAGAAKLMRDPCIVLGPDGVYHMVWTTGWKENNIGYASSKDLLHWSKQQQIAVMAHEPQALNAWAPEIVYDAQRSEYLIFWASTIPGRFKDTDGSSEEKYNHRIYYTTTRDFVTYAPTRLYYDPGFSVIDATFLHARGADYLLVKDETRNPPHKYLQLAAASDLHGPFGKLSAPLTPAGLWTEGPTALQVGEDIIVYYDAYRDKHYGAMRSRDLVHWEDVTAQMHFPDEGTPQRLRHGTVLAVPPALVDSLR
;
A
#
# COMPACT_ATOMS: atom_id res chain seq x y z
N MET A 1 77.63 9.45 -42.17
CA MET A 1 77.31 10.07 -40.87
C MET A 1 75.79 10.06 -40.71
N ARG A 2 75.30 9.34 -39.68
CA ARG A 2 73.91 8.93 -39.49
C ARG A 2 73.06 10.06 -38.90
N ARG A 3 71.85 10.27 -39.42
CA ARG A 3 70.75 11.00 -38.74
C ARG A 3 69.85 9.95 -38.09
N ALA A 4 69.76 9.99 -36.76
CA ALA A 4 68.92 9.09 -35.98
C ALA A 4 67.58 9.77 -35.66
N ALA A 5 66.49 9.07 -35.98
CA ALA A 5 65.14 9.39 -35.54
C ALA A 5 64.97 8.98 -34.07
N ILE A 6 64.38 9.84 -33.25
CA ILE A 6 64.00 9.53 -31.88
C ILE A 6 62.55 9.05 -31.91
N LEU A 7 62.39 7.74 -31.69
CA LEU A 7 61.12 7.05 -31.51
C LEU A 7 60.75 7.16 -30.01
N GLY A 8 59.77 8.01 -29.69
CA GLY A 8 59.17 8.07 -28.35
C GLY A 8 58.12 6.98 -28.19
N ILE A 9 58.45 5.92 -27.45
CA ILE A 9 57.53 4.87 -27.05
C ILE A 9 56.63 5.43 -25.95
N LEU A 10 55.39 5.79 -26.28
CA LEU A 10 54.30 5.96 -25.32
C LEU A 10 53.83 4.58 -24.90
N THR A 11 54.28 4.11 -23.74
CA THR A 11 53.72 2.93 -23.09
C THR A 11 52.27 3.22 -22.71
N ALA A 12 51.34 2.61 -23.42
CA ALA A 12 49.95 2.52 -23.00
C ALA A 12 49.90 1.81 -21.64
N ALA A 13 49.60 2.57 -20.58
CA ALA A 13 49.19 2.00 -19.33
C ALA A 13 47.81 1.36 -19.56
N CYS A 14 47.77 0.04 -19.73
CA CYS A 14 46.55 -0.73 -19.54
C CYS A 14 46.06 -0.45 -18.11
N ALA A 15 45.01 0.36 -18.00
CA ALA A 15 44.27 0.49 -16.76
C ALA A 15 43.70 -0.89 -16.43
N GLN A 16 44.27 -1.53 -15.40
CA GLN A 16 43.64 -2.65 -14.73
C GLN A 16 42.29 -2.12 -14.21
N ALA A 17 41.19 -2.58 -14.82
CA ALA A 17 39.87 -2.32 -14.27
C ALA A 17 39.86 -2.89 -12.85
N ALA A 18 39.69 -2.03 -11.84
CA ALA A 18 39.40 -2.48 -10.49
C ALA A 18 38.21 -3.44 -10.57
N ALA A 19 38.36 -4.66 -10.05
CA ALA A 19 37.25 -5.60 -9.96
C ALA A 19 36.13 -4.88 -9.20
N ALA A 20 35.00 -4.65 -9.86
CA ALA A 20 33.84 -4.10 -9.19
C ALA A 20 33.40 -5.14 -8.14
N ASP A 21 33.19 -4.70 -6.90
CA ASP A 21 32.79 -5.60 -5.81
C ASP A 21 31.53 -6.37 -6.24
N ALA A 22 31.59 -7.70 -6.18
CA ALA A 22 30.46 -8.59 -6.43
C ALA A 22 29.91 -9.06 -5.08
N TRP A 23 28.60 -9.24 -4.99
CA TRP A 23 27.94 -9.74 -3.78
C TRP A 23 27.50 -11.17 -4.00
N HIS A 24 27.88 -12.03 -3.08
CA HIS A 24 27.78 -13.46 -3.20
C HIS A 24 27.10 -13.98 -1.94
N PHE A 25 25.87 -14.47 -2.06
CA PHE A 25 25.07 -14.95 -0.93
C PHE A 25 24.78 -16.44 -1.09
N THR A 26 25.10 -17.21 -0.06
CA THR A 26 24.67 -18.62 0.06
C THR A 26 23.72 -18.76 1.23
N PHE A 27 22.63 -19.48 0.99
CA PHE A 27 21.54 -19.64 1.94
C PHE A 27 21.69 -20.98 2.68
N GLY A 28 22.05 -20.93 3.96
CA GLY A 28 22.38 -22.13 4.74
C GLY A 28 23.44 -21.93 5.84
N PRO A 29 23.72 -22.96 6.66
CA PRO A 29 24.51 -22.85 7.90
C PRO A 29 26.00 -22.59 7.68
N THR A 30 26.54 -22.84 6.49
CA THR A 30 27.97 -22.71 6.19
C THR A 30 28.19 -21.86 4.95
N ALA A 31 29.04 -20.83 5.08
CA ALA A 31 29.50 -20.03 3.95
C ALA A 31 30.41 -20.86 3.04
N SER A 32 30.19 -20.83 1.73
CA SER A 32 31.25 -21.19 0.78
C SER A 32 32.33 -20.11 0.77
N ALA A 33 33.58 -20.48 0.48
CA ALA A 33 34.68 -19.51 0.45
C ALA A 33 34.39 -18.39 -0.57
N GLY A 34 34.34 -17.13 -0.10
CA GLY A 34 34.01 -15.97 -0.93
C GLY A 34 32.53 -15.58 -0.94
N HIS A 35 31.65 -16.32 -0.26
CA HIS A 35 30.23 -16.01 -0.12
C HIS A 35 29.85 -15.65 1.32
N SER A 36 28.92 -14.71 1.47
CA SER A 36 28.25 -14.41 2.72
C SER A 36 27.17 -15.46 2.99
N ALA A 37 27.29 -16.19 4.10
CA ALA A 37 26.22 -17.06 4.56
C ALA A 37 25.04 -16.25 5.09
N VAL A 38 23.83 -16.54 4.61
CA VAL A 38 22.59 -15.95 5.07
C VAL A 38 21.77 -17.02 5.81
N GLN A 39 21.50 -16.78 7.08
CA GLN A 39 20.68 -17.65 7.93
C GLN A 39 19.20 -17.26 7.85
N PRO A 40 18.25 -18.18 8.11
CA PRO A 40 16.82 -17.89 7.99
C PRO A 40 16.33 -16.74 8.89
N ASP A 41 16.97 -16.53 10.04
CA ASP A 41 16.64 -15.51 11.04
C ASP A 41 17.41 -14.20 10.84
N MET A 42 18.20 -14.09 9.78
CA MET A 42 19.03 -12.93 9.48
C MET A 42 18.19 -11.79 8.90
N ALA A 43 17.44 -11.09 9.76
CA ALA A 43 16.71 -9.88 9.41
C ALA A 43 17.67 -8.82 8.83
N TYR A 44 17.20 -8.06 7.84
CA TYR A 44 17.93 -6.97 7.21
C TYR A 44 18.46 -6.01 8.27
N ASP A 45 19.75 -5.70 8.15
CA ASP A 45 20.46 -4.78 9.03
C ASP A 45 21.24 -3.81 8.16
N SER A 46 21.08 -2.51 8.41
CA SER A 46 21.68 -1.45 7.58
C SER A 46 23.18 -1.28 7.79
N GLN A 47 23.77 -1.81 8.87
CA GLN A 47 25.22 -1.81 9.04
C GLN A 47 25.87 -2.93 8.25
N ARG A 48 25.21 -4.10 8.21
CA ARG A 48 25.61 -5.24 7.40
C ARG A 48 25.28 -5.05 5.91
N GLY A 49 24.20 -4.31 5.62
CA GLY A 49 23.74 -3.99 4.27
C GLY A 49 23.04 -5.14 3.56
N TYR A 50 22.61 -6.19 4.25
CA TYR A 50 21.77 -7.25 3.65
C TYR A 50 21.03 -8.08 4.70
N GLY A 51 19.97 -8.77 4.26
CA GLY A 51 19.19 -9.71 5.06
C GLY A 51 17.72 -9.78 4.61
N PHE A 52 16.90 -10.51 5.37
CA PHE A 52 15.47 -10.64 5.10
C PHE A 52 14.66 -9.45 5.62
N GLU A 53 13.72 -8.93 4.82
CA GLU A 53 12.84 -7.85 5.28
C GLU A 53 11.94 -8.30 6.45
N PRO A 54 11.48 -7.37 7.30
CA PRO A 54 10.63 -7.70 8.45
C PRO A 54 9.41 -8.55 8.08
N GLY A 55 9.09 -9.53 8.93
CA GLY A 55 7.95 -10.45 8.73
C GLY A 55 8.27 -11.71 7.90
N ALA A 56 9.48 -11.83 7.34
CA ALA A 56 9.90 -13.03 6.62
C ALA A 56 9.87 -14.29 7.52
N ARG A 57 9.23 -15.36 7.05
CA ARG A 57 9.12 -16.67 7.75
C ARG A 57 9.92 -17.74 7.02
N VAL A 58 11.22 -17.50 6.91
CA VAL A 58 12.13 -18.37 6.16
C VAL A 58 12.66 -19.49 7.05
N ARG A 59 12.86 -20.67 6.48
CA ARG A 59 13.43 -21.83 7.17
C ARG A 59 14.47 -22.52 6.28
N THR A 60 15.42 -23.20 6.90
CA THR A 60 16.35 -24.05 6.17
C THR A 60 15.65 -25.33 5.72
N ASP A 61 15.84 -25.66 4.45
CA ASP A 61 15.50 -26.95 3.87
C ASP A 61 16.79 -27.58 3.34
N GLY A 62 17.14 -28.76 3.85
CA GLY A 62 18.47 -29.34 3.68
C GLY A 62 18.43 -30.85 3.43
N GLY A 63 19.21 -31.28 2.43
CA GLY A 63 19.41 -32.68 2.06
C GLY A 63 20.43 -32.83 0.92
N ALA A 64 20.23 -33.79 0.01
CA ALA A 64 21.27 -34.28 -0.89
C ALA A 64 21.83 -33.22 -1.87
N GLY A 65 21.06 -32.15 -2.14
CA GLY A 65 21.43 -31.05 -3.04
C GLY A 65 22.13 -29.87 -2.37
N GLY A 66 22.41 -29.93 -1.07
CA GLY A 66 22.98 -28.83 -0.28
C GLY A 66 21.91 -27.89 0.30
N PRO A 67 22.31 -26.99 1.22
CA PRO A 67 21.36 -26.18 1.98
C PRO A 67 20.62 -25.19 1.06
N SER A 68 19.34 -25.00 1.36
CA SER A 68 18.46 -24.02 0.73
C SER A 68 17.64 -23.33 1.81
N LEU A 69 17.05 -22.19 1.46
CA LEU A 69 16.04 -21.54 2.27
C LEU A 69 14.70 -21.56 1.54
N THR A 70 13.65 -21.85 2.29
CA THR A 70 12.28 -21.93 1.78
C THR A 70 11.28 -21.34 2.78
N SER A 71 10.03 -21.21 2.35
CA SER A 71 8.91 -20.69 3.12
C SER A 71 7.58 -21.22 2.55
N ASP A 72 6.52 -21.22 3.36
CA ASP A 72 5.15 -21.49 2.88
C ASP A 72 4.39 -20.20 2.51
N GLN A 73 5.08 -19.06 2.57
CA GLN A 73 4.58 -17.73 2.24
C GLN A 73 5.65 -16.95 1.45
N PRO A 74 5.29 -15.90 0.68
CA PRO A 74 6.27 -15.04 0.05
C PRO A 74 7.25 -14.44 1.06
N PHE A 75 8.51 -14.26 0.67
CA PHE A 75 9.52 -13.61 1.49
C PHE A 75 10.45 -12.74 0.67
N PHE A 76 11.10 -11.77 1.33
CA PHE A 76 11.91 -10.75 0.68
C PHE A 76 13.33 -10.74 1.23
N PHE A 77 14.31 -10.73 0.34
CA PHE A 77 15.73 -10.56 0.67
C PHE A 77 16.24 -9.26 0.05
N SER A 78 16.92 -8.46 0.86
CA SER A 78 17.47 -7.18 0.45
C SER A 78 18.99 -7.13 0.56
N ALA A 79 19.64 -6.42 -0.35
CA ALA A 79 21.05 -6.09 -0.29
C ALA A 79 21.30 -4.64 -0.74
N ASP A 80 22.09 -3.90 0.01
CA ASP A 80 22.53 -2.55 -0.31
C ASP A 80 23.50 -2.58 -1.50
N LEU A 81 23.12 -1.88 -2.57
CA LEU A 81 23.89 -1.74 -3.80
C LEU A 81 24.05 -0.25 -4.17
N PRO A 82 25.19 0.16 -4.73
CA PRO A 82 25.28 1.42 -5.44
C PRO A 82 24.25 1.50 -6.58
N GLU A 83 23.85 2.72 -6.96
CA GLU A 83 23.06 2.94 -8.17
C GLU A 83 23.78 2.39 -9.41
N GLY A 84 23.07 1.64 -10.26
CA GLY A 84 23.64 1.00 -11.44
C GLY A 84 22.86 -0.22 -11.92
N ASN A 85 23.41 -0.88 -12.93
CA ASN A 85 22.86 -2.12 -13.49
C ASN A 85 23.63 -3.33 -12.97
N TYR A 86 22.91 -4.40 -12.64
CA TYR A 86 23.47 -5.62 -12.08
C TYR A 86 22.90 -6.85 -12.77
N ASN A 87 23.76 -7.83 -13.07
CA ASN A 87 23.31 -9.19 -13.32
C ASN A 87 23.09 -9.87 -11.98
N VAL A 88 21.89 -10.38 -11.78
CA VAL A 88 21.50 -11.15 -10.61
C VAL A 88 21.31 -12.59 -11.05
N THR A 89 22.17 -13.47 -10.56
CA THR A 89 22.08 -14.91 -10.77
C THR A 89 21.52 -15.56 -9.52
N VAL A 90 20.37 -16.21 -9.65
CA VAL A 90 19.73 -16.96 -8.56
C VAL A 90 19.84 -18.46 -8.83
N THR A 91 20.23 -19.21 -7.81
CA THR A 91 20.15 -20.67 -7.83
C THR A 91 18.94 -21.09 -7.01
N LEU A 92 17.94 -21.65 -7.69
CA LEU A 92 16.63 -21.99 -7.14
C LEU A 92 16.47 -23.50 -6.94
N GLY A 93 15.56 -23.87 -6.05
CA GLY A 93 15.20 -25.24 -5.69
C GLY A 93 15.53 -25.57 -4.23
N GLY A 94 14.88 -26.59 -3.69
CA GLY A 94 15.06 -27.10 -2.33
C GLY A 94 15.12 -28.62 -2.30
N GLU A 95 14.85 -29.23 -1.15
CA GLU A 95 14.68 -30.68 -1.05
C GLU A 95 13.29 -31.11 -1.52
N GLN A 96 12.29 -30.25 -1.33
CA GLN A 96 10.95 -30.45 -1.86
C GLN A 96 10.83 -29.91 -3.29
N ALA A 97 9.78 -30.36 -3.99
CA ALA A 97 9.39 -29.74 -5.24
C ALA A 97 9.01 -28.28 -4.96
N ALA A 98 9.48 -27.36 -5.80
CA ALA A 98 9.23 -25.94 -5.63
C ALA A 98 8.89 -25.30 -6.97
N ASN A 99 8.03 -24.28 -6.92
CA ASN A 99 7.72 -23.43 -8.05
C ASN A 99 7.95 -21.97 -7.64
N THR A 100 9.11 -21.44 -8.02
CA THR A 100 9.57 -20.14 -7.54
C THR A 100 9.44 -19.06 -8.61
N THR A 101 8.69 -18.02 -8.30
CA THR A 101 8.63 -16.75 -9.03
C THR A 101 9.52 -15.74 -8.29
N VAL A 102 10.32 -14.99 -9.05
CA VAL A 102 11.20 -13.95 -8.50
C VAL A 102 10.77 -12.60 -9.05
N LYS A 103 10.48 -11.67 -8.14
CA LYS A 103 10.22 -10.25 -8.47
C LYS A 103 11.26 -9.36 -7.82
N ALA A 104 11.48 -8.17 -8.38
CA ALA A 104 12.44 -7.19 -7.85
C ALA A 104 11.77 -5.85 -7.53
N GLU A 105 12.26 -5.18 -6.49
CA GLU A 105 11.76 -3.91 -5.94
C GLU A 105 10.26 -3.92 -5.70
N LEU A 106 9.54 -2.99 -6.31
CA LEU A 106 8.09 -2.93 -6.32
C LEU A 106 7.51 -3.95 -7.32
N ARG A 107 7.77 -5.23 -7.06
CA ARG A 107 7.14 -6.39 -7.72
C ARG A 107 7.36 -6.47 -9.24
N ARG A 108 8.48 -5.97 -9.77
CA ARG A 108 8.84 -6.15 -11.19
C ARG A 108 9.08 -7.62 -11.47
N LEU A 109 8.34 -8.22 -12.40
CA LEU A 109 8.42 -9.65 -12.67
C LEU A 109 9.72 -9.99 -13.41
N MET A 110 10.65 -10.67 -12.73
CA MET A 110 11.95 -11.03 -13.32
C MET A 110 11.94 -12.48 -13.84
N LEU A 111 11.57 -13.42 -12.98
CA LEU A 111 11.47 -14.85 -13.31
C LEU A 111 10.07 -15.34 -12.97
N GLU A 112 9.42 -16.00 -13.91
CA GLU A 112 8.09 -16.56 -13.74
C GLU A 112 8.19 -18.07 -13.58
N ARG A 113 7.59 -18.59 -12.50
CA ARG A 113 7.29 -20.01 -12.30
C ARG A 113 8.45 -20.98 -12.59
N VAL A 114 9.61 -20.76 -11.97
CA VAL A 114 10.74 -21.67 -12.10
C VAL A 114 10.46 -22.93 -11.27
N ALA A 115 9.99 -23.97 -11.95
CA ALA A 115 9.73 -25.28 -11.34
C ALA A 115 11.04 -26.06 -11.12
N THR A 116 11.14 -26.72 -9.97
CA THR A 116 12.24 -27.61 -9.59
C THR A 116 11.66 -28.88 -8.98
N ALA A 117 12.20 -30.03 -9.39
CA ALA A 117 11.90 -31.30 -8.74
C ALA A 117 12.58 -31.38 -7.36
N PRO A 118 12.13 -32.28 -6.46
CA PRO A 118 12.79 -32.52 -5.17
C PRO A 118 14.31 -32.71 -5.31
N GLY A 119 15.09 -31.93 -4.57
CA GLY A 119 16.56 -31.98 -4.58
C GLY A 119 17.24 -31.37 -5.83
N ALA A 120 16.47 -31.01 -6.86
CA ALA A 120 17.02 -30.42 -8.07
C ALA A 120 17.32 -28.93 -7.89
N THR A 121 18.23 -28.43 -8.71
CA THR A 121 18.59 -27.00 -8.78
C THR A 121 18.42 -26.45 -10.17
N VAL A 122 17.98 -25.20 -10.26
CA VAL A 122 17.93 -24.45 -11.51
C VAL A 122 18.56 -23.08 -11.29
N THR A 123 19.56 -22.74 -12.09
CA THR A 123 20.18 -21.41 -12.08
C THR A 123 19.57 -20.54 -13.18
N ARG A 124 19.23 -19.30 -12.83
CA ARG A 124 18.71 -18.28 -13.76
C ARG A 124 19.38 -16.96 -13.49
N THR A 125 19.58 -16.19 -14.55
CA THR A 125 20.10 -14.83 -14.46
C THR A 125 19.06 -13.88 -15.03
N PHE A 126 18.98 -12.68 -14.46
CA PHE A 126 18.30 -11.52 -15.03
C PHE A 126 19.13 -10.26 -14.76
N THR A 127 18.84 -9.17 -15.46
CA THR A 127 19.52 -7.88 -15.23
C THR A 127 18.53 -6.91 -14.58
N VAL A 128 18.95 -6.27 -13.49
CA VAL A 128 18.14 -5.31 -12.72
C VAL A 128 18.82 -3.95 -12.67
N ASN A 129 18.02 -2.88 -12.62
CA ASN A 129 18.48 -1.51 -12.40
C ASN A 129 18.16 -1.06 -10.97
N ILE A 130 19.16 -0.55 -10.27
CA ILE A 130 19.05 0.13 -8.97
C ILE A 130 19.22 1.63 -9.20
N ARG A 131 18.34 2.42 -8.61
CA ARG A 131 18.30 3.87 -8.81
C ARG A 131 17.94 4.61 -7.54
N THR A 132 18.44 5.85 -7.45
CA THR A 132 18.14 6.82 -6.40
C THR A 132 17.59 8.11 -7.01
N PRO A 133 16.97 9.02 -6.21
CA PRO A 133 16.48 10.28 -6.74
C PRO A 133 17.59 11.21 -7.18
N ARG A 134 18.86 10.95 -6.80
CA ARG A 134 19.98 11.85 -7.05
C ARG A 134 20.23 11.99 -8.56
N ILE A 135 20.41 13.23 -9.00
CA ILE A 135 20.74 13.60 -10.38
C ILE A 135 22.14 14.21 -10.37
N ALA A 136 23.06 13.57 -11.07
CA ALA A 136 24.39 14.13 -11.32
C ALA A 136 24.30 15.22 -12.40
N ALA A 137 25.18 16.21 -12.34
CA ALA A 137 25.28 17.18 -13.43
C ALA A 137 25.92 16.52 -14.66
N VAL A 138 25.27 16.67 -15.81
CA VAL A 138 25.78 16.33 -17.15
C VAL A 138 25.44 17.47 -18.10
N ASP A 139 25.95 17.43 -19.34
CA ASP A 139 25.68 18.50 -20.31
C ASP A 139 24.17 18.69 -20.52
N GLY A 140 23.66 19.90 -20.27
CA GLY A 140 22.24 20.22 -20.39
C GLY A 140 21.36 19.77 -19.21
N VAL A 141 21.90 19.09 -18.19
CA VAL A 141 21.17 18.67 -16.99
C VAL A 141 21.90 19.12 -15.72
N ALA A 142 21.28 19.99 -14.94
CA ALA A 142 21.86 20.44 -13.67
C ALA A 142 21.85 19.34 -12.59
N ALA A 143 22.77 19.40 -11.63
CA ALA A 143 22.71 18.52 -10.47
C ALA A 143 21.42 18.73 -9.65
N GLY A 144 21.00 17.72 -8.90
CA GLY A 144 19.91 17.84 -7.92
C GLY A 144 19.26 16.50 -7.63
N ALA A 145 17.93 16.46 -7.59
CA ALA A 145 17.18 15.23 -7.37
C ALA A 145 15.81 15.23 -8.09
N VAL A 146 15.28 14.05 -8.34
CA VAL A 146 13.88 13.82 -8.73
C VAL A 146 12.97 14.33 -7.61
N LYS A 147 11.90 15.03 -7.98
CA LYS A 147 10.88 15.51 -7.03
C LYS A 147 9.85 14.41 -6.78
N LEU A 148 10.18 13.52 -5.86
CA LEU A 148 9.29 12.43 -5.43
C LEU A 148 7.98 12.96 -4.82
N LYS A 149 6.87 12.27 -5.07
CA LYS A 149 5.57 12.53 -4.41
C LYS A 149 5.58 11.95 -2.99
N SER A 150 5.74 12.79 -1.98
CA SER A 150 5.59 12.37 -0.59
C SER A 150 4.10 12.29 -0.20
N PRO A 151 3.66 11.30 0.60
CA PRO A 151 4.44 10.17 1.15
C PRO A 151 4.54 8.95 0.22
N ARG A 152 3.84 8.96 -0.92
CA ARG A 152 3.75 7.82 -1.85
C ARG A 152 5.12 7.27 -2.24
N GLU A 153 5.94 8.07 -2.92
CA GLU A 153 7.25 7.68 -3.44
C GLU A 153 8.37 7.71 -2.38
N SER A 154 8.19 8.46 -1.30
CA SER A 154 9.20 8.59 -0.23
C SER A 154 9.04 7.54 0.87
N VAL A 155 7.87 6.92 1.01
CA VAL A 155 7.56 5.95 2.08
C VAL A 155 6.98 4.66 1.49
N GLN A 156 5.86 4.74 0.77
CA GLN A 156 5.13 3.55 0.31
C GLN A 156 5.84 2.81 -0.83
N GLU A 157 6.52 3.57 -1.69
CA GLU A 157 7.21 3.10 -2.89
C GLU A 157 8.73 3.33 -2.75
N ALA A 158 9.24 3.47 -1.53
CA ALA A 158 10.63 3.82 -1.27
C ALA A 158 11.64 2.84 -1.91
N TRP A 159 11.29 1.55 -2.04
CA TRP A 159 12.12 0.53 -2.72
C TRP A 159 12.38 0.83 -4.20
N ALA A 160 11.58 1.68 -4.85
CA ALA A 160 11.87 2.12 -6.21
C ALA A 160 12.98 3.18 -6.31
N TRP A 161 13.41 3.75 -5.18
CA TRP A 161 14.28 4.93 -5.11
C TRP A 161 15.36 4.84 -4.02
N ASP A 162 15.48 3.74 -3.29
CA ASP A 162 16.53 3.59 -2.29
C ASP A 162 17.79 2.93 -2.89
N ARG A 163 18.73 2.56 -2.01
CA ARG A 163 19.98 1.92 -2.39
C ARG A 163 19.93 0.41 -2.21
N ARG A 164 18.74 -0.21 -2.17
CA ARG A 164 18.60 -1.64 -1.98
C ARG A 164 18.14 -2.29 -3.26
N LEU A 165 18.70 -3.47 -3.54
CA LEU A 165 18.01 -4.48 -4.33
C LEU A 165 17.12 -5.27 -3.39
N THR A 166 15.81 -5.20 -3.57
CA THR A 166 14.86 -6.05 -2.84
C THR A 166 14.32 -7.14 -3.76
N LEU A 167 14.50 -8.41 -3.40
CA LEU A 167 14.02 -9.56 -4.17
C LEU A 167 12.88 -10.26 -3.43
N GLU A 168 11.73 -10.40 -4.08
CA GLU A 168 10.61 -11.22 -3.63
C GLU A 168 10.75 -12.65 -4.19
N PHE A 169 10.72 -13.65 -3.31
CA PHE A 169 10.57 -15.06 -3.66
C PHE A 169 9.15 -15.51 -3.32
N ASN A 170 8.40 -15.95 -4.33
CA ASN A 170 6.97 -16.25 -4.23
C ASN A 170 6.63 -17.54 -5.00
N GLY A 171 5.47 -18.12 -4.77
CA GLY A 171 4.96 -19.32 -5.42
C GLY A 171 4.71 -20.47 -4.45
N GLU A 172 4.69 -21.70 -4.97
CA GLU A 172 4.49 -22.92 -4.18
C GLU A 172 5.84 -23.39 -3.66
N HIS A 173 6.02 -23.33 -2.33
CA HIS A 173 7.27 -23.64 -1.63
C HIS A 173 8.50 -22.96 -2.26
N PRO A 174 8.52 -21.62 -2.43
CA PRO A 174 9.65 -20.94 -3.05
C PRO A 174 10.95 -21.30 -2.35
N ALA A 175 11.98 -21.65 -3.13
CA ALA A 175 13.23 -22.16 -2.59
C ALA A 175 14.45 -21.56 -3.31
N VAL A 176 15.39 -21.05 -2.53
CA VAL A 176 16.61 -20.38 -3.01
C VAL A 176 17.84 -20.92 -2.27
N ARG A 177 18.91 -21.16 -3.02
CA ARG A 177 20.20 -21.65 -2.52
C ARG A 177 21.30 -20.61 -2.57
N ALA A 178 21.31 -19.77 -3.60
CA ALA A 178 22.29 -18.71 -3.74
C ALA A 178 21.78 -17.53 -4.56
N ILE A 179 22.33 -16.35 -4.28
CA ILE A 179 22.21 -15.14 -5.10
C ILE A 179 23.62 -14.59 -5.34
N ASP A 180 24.00 -14.44 -6.61
CA ASP A 180 25.19 -13.72 -7.02
C ASP A 180 24.77 -12.43 -7.73
N ILE A 181 25.28 -11.29 -7.28
CA ILE A 181 24.99 -9.96 -7.81
C ILE A 181 26.30 -9.38 -8.35
N VAL A 182 26.34 -9.16 -9.66
CA VAL A 182 27.54 -8.67 -10.34
C VAL A 182 27.23 -7.38 -11.08
N PRO A 183 27.93 -6.26 -10.81
CA PRO A 183 27.80 -5.04 -11.58
C PRO A 183 28.00 -5.31 -13.07
N VAL A 184 27.13 -4.75 -13.92
CA VAL A 184 27.22 -4.94 -15.38
C VAL A 184 27.02 -3.61 -16.11
N ARG A 185 27.83 -3.39 -17.14
CA ARG A 185 27.59 -2.32 -18.12
C ARG A 185 26.70 -2.88 -19.23
N ALA A 186 25.39 -2.83 -18.99
CA ALA A 186 24.36 -3.25 -19.93
C ALA A 186 23.60 -2.02 -20.46
N PRO A 187 23.14 -2.03 -21.72
CA PRO A 187 22.16 -1.05 -22.19
C PRO A 187 20.92 -1.07 -21.29
N THR A 188 20.28 0.08 -21.19
CA THR A 188 19.08 0.28 -20.37
C THR A 188 17.89 0.63 -21.25
N LEU A 189 16.80 -0.10 -21.05
CA LEU A 189 15.48 0.25 -21.53
C LEU A 189 14.77 1.05 -20.42
N PHE A 190 14.83 2.37 -20.51
CA PHE A 190 14.12 3.25 -19.60
C PHE A 190 12.64 3.30 -19.96
N LEU A 191 11.77 3.28 -18.95
CA LEU A 191 10.35 3.53 -19.12
C LEU A 191 10.01 4.87 -18.48
N LEU A 192 9.25 5.70 -19.18
CA LEU A 192 8.73 6.96 -18.67
C LEU A 192 7.23 6.99 -18.97
N GLY A 193 6.40 7.19 -17.95
CA GLY A 193 4.96 7.12 -18.13
C GLY A 193 4.15 7.35 -16.88
N ASP A 194 2.85 7.13 -17.00
CA ASP A 194 1.85 7.33 -15.95
C ASP A 194 1.61 6.07 -15.08
N SER A 195 0.46 6.03 -14.38
CA SER A 195 0.06 4.91 -13.51
C SER A 195 -0.12 3.57 -14.24
N THR A 196 -0.33 3.60 -15.55
CA THR A 196 -0.45 2.40 -16.39
C THR A 196 0.91 1.86 -16.84
N VAL A 197 2.00 2.57 -16.49
CA VAL A 197 3.40 2.20 -16.78
C VAL A 197 4.21 1.97 -15.51
N CYS A 198 4.01 2.79 -14.46
CA CYS A 198 4.85 2.79 -13.26
C CYS A 198 4.74 1.51 -12.43
N ASP A 199 5.76 1.19 -11.63
CA ASP A 199 5.69 0.06 -10.71
C ASP A 199 4.63 0.34 -9.62
N GLN A 200 3.69 -0.58 -9.38
CA GLN A 200 2.67 -0.44 -8.33
C GLN A 200 3.05 -1.25 -7.07
N PRO A 201 3.01 -0.67 -5.86
CA PRO A 201 3.57 -1.30 -4.66
C PRO A 201 2.74 -2.47 -4.12
N ALA A 202 1.43 -2.51 -4.41
CA ALA A 202 0.50 -3.48 -3.83
C ALA A 202 -0.56 -3.96 -4.83
N GLU A 203 -1.04 -5.19 -4.63
CA GLU A 203 -2.21 -5.73 -5.33
C GLU A 203 -3.46 -4.89 -5.00
N PRO A 204 -4.48 -4.85 -5.87
CA PRO A 204 -4.58 -5.54 -7.15
C PRO A 204 -3.95 -4.75 -8.30
N TYR A 205 -3.39 -3.58 -8.05
CA TYR A 205 -2.86 -2.71 -9.09
C TYR A 205 -1.53 -3.24 -9.66
N ASN A 206 -1.43 -3.17 -10.98
CA ASN A 206 -0.25 -3.53 -11.73
C ASN A 206 -0.17 -2.71 -13.04
N SER A 207 0.99 -2.71 -13.70
CA SER A 207 1.22 -1.99 -14.94
C SER A 207 2.03 -2.81 -15.93
N TRP A 208 1.92 -2.51 -17.23
CA TRP A 208 2.70 -3.27 -18.22
C TRP A 208 4.20 -3.07 -18.04
N GLY A 209 4.64 -1.91 -17.55
CA GLY A 209 6.05 -1.62 -17.30
C GLY A 209 6.63 -2.50 -16.18
N GLN A 210 5.81 -2.84 -15.19
CA GLN A 210 6.14 -3.73 -14.08
C GLN A 210 6.28 -5.20 -14.51
N MET A 211 5.54 -5.62 -15.55
CA MET A 211 5.59 -6.98 -16.12
C MET A 211 6.65 -7.14 -17.22
N LEU A 212 7.06 -6.02 -17.84
CA LEU A 212 7.98 -6.00 -18.97
C LEU A 212 9.29 -6.80 -18.76
N PRO A 213 9.96 -6.79 -17.60
CA PRO A 213 11.27 -7.43 -17.43
C PRO A 213 11.29 -8.92 -17.73
N ARG A 214 10.18 -9.62 -17.50
CA ARG A 214 10.02 -11.05 -17.74
C ARG A 214 10.28 -11.47 -19.19
N PHE A 215 10.08 -10.55 -20.14
CA PHE A 215 10.20 -10.82 -21.56
C PHE A 215 11.60 -10.54 -22.13
N PHE A 216 12.58 -10.25 -21.27
CA PHE A 216 13.94 -9.96 -21.69
C PHE A 216 14.93 -10.93 -21.07
N LYS A 217 15.96 -11.30 -21.85
CA LYS A 217 17.10 -12.08 -21.36
C LYS A 217 18.15 -11.17 -20.70
N PRO A 218 19.07 -11.72 -19.89
CA PRO A 218 20.18 -10.96 -19.31
C PRO A 218 20.95 -10.16 -20.35
N GLY A 219 21.49 -9.02 -19.92
CA GLY A 219 22.28 -8.12 -20.76
C GLY A 219 21.56 -6.83 -21.14
N ILE A 220 20.32 -6.61 -20.68
CA ILE A 220 19.61 -5.32 -20.76
C ILE A 220 18.89 -5.07 -19.43
N ALA A 221 19.03 -3.87 -18.88
CA ALA A 221 18.28 -3.49 -17.68
C ALA A 221 16.98 -2.77 -18.08
N ILE A 222 15.88 -3.03 -17.37
CA ILE A 222 14.64 -2.25 -17.50
C ILE A 222 14.52 -1.33 -16.29
N ALA A 223 14.56 -0.02 -16.56
CA ALA A 223 14.53 1.02 -15.53
C ALA A 223 13.22 1.78 -15.64
N ASN A 224 12.24 1.39 -14.83
CA ASN A 224 10.91 2.02 -14.85
C ASN A 224 10.88 3.32 -14.05
N HIS A 225 10.97 4.47 -14.71
CA HIS A 225 10.88 5.81 -14.11
C HIS A 225 9.46 6.40 -14.19
N GLY A 226 8.45 5.62 -14.58
CA GLY A 226 7.06 6.07 -14.58
C GLY A 226 6.57 6.45 -13.18
N GLU A 227 5.50 7.23 -13.11
CA GLU A 227 4.85 7.60 -11.87
C GLU A 227 3.35 7.83 -12.04
N SER A 228 2.59 7.39 -11.04
CA SER A 228 1.14 7.50 -11.06
C SER A 228 0.67 8.93 -11.20
N GLY A 229 -0.22 9.22 -12.15
CA GLY A 229 -0.80 10.53 -12.33
C GLY A 229 0.08 11.52 -13.10
N GLU A 230 1.23 11.11 -13.64
CA GLU A 230 2.08 12.00 -14.44
C GLU A 230 1.57 12.22 -15.87
N THR A 231 1.99 13.36 -16.41
CA THR A 231 1.92 13.80 -17.80
C THR A 231 3.33 13.99 -18.36
N TYR A 232 3.49 14.19 -19.67
CA TYR A 232 4.80 14.60 -20.21
C TYR A 232 5.30 15.91 -19.56
N ARG A 233 4.41 16.85 -19.25
CA ARG A 233 4.79 18.08 -18.54
C ARG A 233 5.35 17.80 -17.15
N ASP A 234 4.73 16.90 -16.41
CA ASP A 234 5.12 16.59 -15.04
C ASP A 234 6.47 15.88 -14.96
N SER A 235 6.75 14.97 -15.90
CA SER A 235 8.04 14.26 -15.94
C SER A 235 9.23 15.23 -16.09
N LEU A 236 9.06 16.34 -16.82
CA LEU A 236 10.02 17.45 -16.89
C LEU A 236 10.07 18.22 -15.57
N GLY A 237 8.91 18.68 -15.07
CA GLY A 237 8.82 19.51 -13.86
C GLY A 237 9.32 18.82 -12.59
N ARG A 238 9.17 17.48 -12.53
CA ARG A 238 9.63 16.59 -11.47
C ARG A 238 11.02 16.00 -11.72
N ARG A 239 11.65 16.36 -12.84
CA ARG A 239 13.04 16.01 -13.18
C ARG A 239 13.27 14.51 -13.36
N ARG A 240 12.26 13.76 -13.82
CA ARG A 240 12.43 12.33 -14.14
C ARG A 240 13.19 12.14 -15.43
N LEU A 241 12.89 12.97 -16.44
CA LEU A 241 13.68 12.95 -17.67
C LEU A 241 15.13 13.30 -17.35
N ASP A 242 15.39 14.37 -16.58
CA ASP A 242 16.74 14.71 -16.11
C ASP A 242 17.44 13.52 -15.44
N LYS A 243 16.73 12.75 -14.61
CA LYS A 243 17.31 11.56 -13.99
C LYS A 243 17.75 10.53 -15.02
N ILE A 244 16.88 10.19 -15.98
CA ILE A 244 17.21 9.28 -17.07
C ILE A 244 18.42 9.80 -17.85
N LEU A 245 18.40 11.06 -18.29
CA LEU A 245 19.47 11.69 -19.07
C LEU A 245 20.81 11.70 -18.32
N SER A 246 20.79 11.89 -16.99
CA SER A 246 22.01 11.91 -16.17
C SER A 246 22.74 10.58 -16.04
N VAL A 247 22.06 9.46 -16.35
CA VAL A 247 22.63 8.11 -16.30
C VAL A 247 22.63 7.41 -17.66
N MET A 248 22.18 8.11 -18.71
CA MET A 248 22.04 7.56 -20.06
C MET A 248 23.40 7.36 -20.74
N HIS A 249 23.48 6.31 -21.54
CA HIS A 249 24.61 6.00 -22.41
C HIS A 249 24.15 5.69 -23.84
N PRO A 250 25.03 5.85 -24.85
CA PRO A 250 24.73 5.44 -26.21
C PRO A 250 24.32 3.96 -26.29
N GLY A 251 23.20 3.68 -26.95
CA GLY A 251 22.59 2.35 -27.02
C GLY A 251 21.39 2.17 -26.10
N ASP A 252 21.17 3.08 -25.16
CA ASP A 252 19.97 3.09 -24.32
C ASP A 252 18.74 3.51 -25.11
N THR A 253 17.58 3.01 -24.68
CA THR A 253 16.28 3.27 -25.29
C THR A 253 15.30 3.77 -24.23
N VAL A 254 14.48 4.77 -24.55
CA VAL A 254 13.43 5.28 -23.66
C VAL A 254 12.06 5.05 -24.29
N LEU A 255 11.26 4.18 -23.68
CA LEU A 255 9.84 4.00 -24.00
C LEU A 255 9.04 5.05 -23.22
N MET A 256 8.31 5.91 -23.94
CA MET A 256 7.51 6.98 -23.35
C MET A 256 6.03 6.76 -23.65
N GLN A 257 5.22 6.61 -22.59
CA GLN A 257 3.78 6.45 -22.73
C GLN A 257 3.02 7.36 -21.76
N PHE A 258 2.28 8.29 -22.33
CA PHE A 258 1.41 9.22 -21.61
C PHE A 258 0.11 9.43 -22.43
N GLY A 259 -0.84 10.18 -21.86
CA GLY A 259 -2.14 10.43 -22.48
C GLY A 259 -3.29 10.41 -21.48
N HIS A 260 -3.31 9.44 -20.54
CA HIS A 260 -4.41 9.31 -19.56
C HIS A 260 -4.58 10.55 -18.68
N ASN A 261 -3.47 11.17 -18.27
CA ASN A 261 -3.50 12.37 -17.44
C ASN A 261 -3.41 13.63 -18.28
N ASP A 262 -2.72 13.60 -19.42
CA ASP A 262 -2.55 14.73 -20.33
C ASP A 262 -3.90 15.21 -20.87
N GLN A 263 -4.85 14.29 -21.11
CA GLN A 263 -6.21 14.65 -21.52
C GLN A 263 -6.96 15.57 -20.55
N LYS A 264 -6.58 15.60 -19.28
CA LYS A 264 -7.16 16.51 -18.29
C LYS A 264 -6.72 17.95 -18.52
N GLN A 265 -5.53 18.16 -19.09
CA GLN A 265 -5.05 19.50 -19.38
C GLN A 265 -5.97 20.23 -20.37
N ILE A 266 -6.68 19.51 -21.27
CA ILE A 266 -7.73 20.12 -22.11
C ILE A 266 -8.87 20.64 -21.26
N LYS A 267 -9.40 19.81 -20.34
CA LYS A 267 -10.52 20.19 -19.47
C LYS A 267 -10.19 21.44 -18.66
N ASP A 268 -8.93 21.59 -18.26
CA ASP A 268 -8.43 22.74 -17.52
C ASP A 268 -8.05 23.94 -18.41
N GLY A 269 -8.21 23.84 -19.74
CA GLY A 269 -7.82 24.88 -20.71
C GLY A 269 -6.30 25.10 -20.81
N LYS A 270 -5.49 24.15 -20.33
CA LYS A 270 -4.03 24.24 -20.19
C LYS A 270 -3.26 23.30 -21.12
N GLY A 271 -3.95 22.63 -22.04
CA GLY A 271 -3.32 21.72 -22.99
C GLY A 271 -4.23 21.18 -24.09
N GLY A 272 -3.65 20.38 -24.98
CA GLY A 272 -4.36 19.71 -26.07
C GLY A 272 -3.51 18.66 -26.79
N PRO A 273 -4.14 17.60 -27.33
CA PRO A 273 -3.45 16.45 -27.91
C PRO A 273 -2.59 16.89 -29.09
N PHE A 274 -3.12 17.75 -29.97
CA PHE A 274 -2.41 18.23 -31.16
C PHE A 274 -1.61 19.53 -30.94
N THR A 275 -1.52 20.02 -29.69
CA THR A 275 -0.80 21.24 -29.33
C THR A 275 0.26 20.95 -28.27
N THR A 276 -0.03 21.21 -26.99
CA THR A 276 0.95 21.11 -25.90
C THR A 276 1.51 19.69 -25.76
N TYR A 277 0.69 18.68 -25.97
CA TYR A 277 1.11 17.28 -25.86
C TYR A 277 2.16 16.90 -26.92
N LYS A 278 1.96 17.29 -28.19
CA LYS A 278 2.99 17.12 -29.24
C LYS A 278 4.27 17.90 -28.96
N ASP A 279 4.13 19.13 -28.47
CA ASP A 279 5.29 19.96 -28.12
C ASP A 279 6.10 19.37 -26.95
N GLU A 280 5.40 18.78 -25.98
CA GLU A 280 6.02 18.09 -24.86
C GLU A 280 6.71 16.79 -25.31
N ILE A 281 6.08 16.00 -26.19
CA ILE A 281 6.74 14.84 -26.83
C ILE A 281 8.02 15.27 -27.55
N ARG A 282 7.96 16.34 -28.36
CA ARG A 282 9.12 16.86 -29.09
C ARG A 282 10.29 17.16 -28.16
N LYS A 283 10.03 17.89 -27.05
CA LYS A 283 11.06 18.21 -26.04
C LYS A 283 11.73 16.97 -25.47
N HIS A 284 10.95 15.92 -25.18
CA HIS A 284 11.51 14.66 -24.67
C HIS A 284 12.40 13.98 -25.70
N VAL A 285 11.88 13.81 -26.93
CA VAL A 285 12.62 13.14 -28.02
C VAL A 285 13.93 13.87 -28.32
N GLU A 286 13.90 15.20 -28.40
CA GLU A 286 15.09 16.02 -28.64
C GLU A 286 16.11 15.89 -27.50
N ALA A 287 15.67 15.94 -26.24
CA ALA A 287 16.55 15.81 -25.08
C ALA A 287 17.21 14.41 -25.00
N ILE A 288 16.44 13.35 -25.27
CA ILE A 288 16.94 11.97 -25.30
C ILE A 288 18.00 11.81 -26.40
N ARG A 289 17.72 12.32 -27.61
CA ARG A 289 18.67 12.26 -28.74
C ARG A 289 19.94 13.05 -28.47
N ALA A 290 19.82 14.22 -27.83
CA ALA A 290 20.98 15.03 -27.45
C ALA A 290 21.93 14.30 -26.49
N HIS A 291 21.44 13.31 -25.74
CA HIS A 291 22.22 12.46 -24.83
C HIS A 291 22.56 11.08 -25.42
N GLY A 292 22.34 10.89 -26.73
CA GLY A 292 22.72 9.66 -27.44
C GLY A 292 21.76 8.47 -27.26
N GLY A 293 20.61 8.68 -26.61
CA GLY A 293 19.57 7.66 -26.46
C GLY A 293 18.61 7.58 -27.64
N THR A 294 17.90 6.46 -27.73
CA THR A 294 16.82 6.24 -28.70
C THR A 294 15.46 6.45 -28.05
N ALA A 295 14.65 7.39 -28.55
CA ALA A 295 13.30 7.61 -28.07
C ALA A 295 12.29 6.71 -28.80
N VAL A 296 11.35 6.12 -28.07
CA VAL A 296 10.22 5.35 -28.62
C VAL A 296 8.95 5.89 -28.00
N ILE A 297 8.00 6.28 -28.84
CA ILE A 297 6.69 6.76 -28.39
C ILE A 297 5.74 5.57 -28.35
N VAL A 298 5.03 5.40 -27.24
CA VAL A 298 4.00 4.39 -27.08
C VAL A 298 2.67 5.11 -26.83
N SER A 299 1.63 4.81 -27.61
CA SER A 299 0.30 5.36 -27.33
C SER A 299 -0.28 4.74 -26.05
N SER A 300 -1.01 5.50 -25.23
CA SER A 300 -1.72 4.91 -24.08
C SER A 300 -2.82 3.93 -24.54
N MET A 301 -2.93 2.80 -23.84
CA MET A 301 -4.03 1.85 -24.03
C MET A 301 -5.39 2.50 -23.76
N GLU A 302 -6.47 1.93 -24.30
CA GLU A 302 -7.82 2.35 -23.95
C GLU A 302 -8.19 1.97 -22.51
N ARG A 303 -9.26 2.60 -22.02
CA ARG A 303 -9.95 2.20 -20.80
C ARG A 303 -10.95 1.08 -21.08
N ARG A 304 -11.33 0.37 -20.02
CA ARG A 304 -12.45 -0.57 -20.05
C ARG A 304 -13.78 0.18 -20.11
N ASN A 305 -14.24 0.49 -21.31
CA ASN A 305 -15.57 1.06 -21.54
C ASN A 305 -16.18 0.43 -22.78
N PHE A 306 -17.41 -0.06 -22.68
CA PHE A 306 -18.08 -0.78 -23.77
C PHE A 306 -19.42 -0.14 -24.10
N ASP A 307 -19.76 -0.12 -25.39
CA ASP A 307 -21.10 0.21 -25.84
C ASP A 307 -22.07 -0.99 -25.70
N ALA A 308 -23.33 -0.78 -26.08
CA ALA A 308 -24.37 -1.82 -26.00
C ALA A 308 -24.09 -3.06 -26.88
N ASN A 309 -23.18 -2.96 -27.85
CA ASN A 309 -22.78 -4.06 -28.73
C ASN A 309 -21.51 -4.76 -28.24
N GLY A 310 -20.98 -4.37 -27.08
CA GLY A 310 -19.73 -4.91 -26.54
C GLY A 310 -18.48 -4.40 -27.26
N LYS A 311 -18.56 -3.26 -27.96
CA LYS A 311 -17.41 -2.60 -28.60
C LYS A 311 -16.78 -1.59 -27.67
N VAL A 312 -15.44 -1.49 -27.69
CA VAL A 312 -14.73 -0.55 -26.84
C VAL A 312 -15.02 0.88 -27.29
N VAL A 313 -15.49 1.72 -26.38
CA VAL A 313 -15.72 3.15 -26.62
C VAL A 313 -14.39 3.88 -26.52
N PRO A 314 -13.89 4.50 -27.59
CA PRO A 314 -12.61 5.21 -27.55
C PRO A 314 -12.65 6.36 -26.55
N SER A 315 -11.64 6.42 -25.69
CA SER A 315 -11.46 7.45 -24.67
C SER A 315 -10.16 8.26 -24.87
N LEU A 316 -9.22 7.74 -25.67
CA LEU A 316 -7.87 8.30 -25.83
C LEU A 316 -7.42 8.48 -27.28
N ILE A 317 -8.34 8.33 -28.25
CA ILE A 317 -7.98 8.27 -29.66
C ILE A 317 -7.23 9.53 -30.15
N ASP A 318 -7.65 10.73 -29.74
CA ASP A 318 -6.97 11.97 -30.15
C ASP A 318 -5.52 12.02 -29.64
N TYR A 319 -5.26 11.51 -28.42
CA TYR A 319 -3.92 11.44 -27.85
C TYR A 319 -3.07 10.34 -28.50
N ALA A 320 -3.67 9.21 -28.85
CA ALA A 320 -3.00 8.15 -29.60
C ALA A 320 -2.62 8.63 -31.01
N ASP A 321 -3.51 9.35 -31.69
CA ASP A 321 -3.26 9.93 -33.01
C ASP A 321 -2.21 11.03 -32.95
N ALA A 322 -2.25 11.90 -31.94
CA ALA A 322 -1.21 12.90 -31.73
C ALA A 322 0.16 12.28 -31.44
N ALA A 323 0.22 11.19 -30.66
CA ALA A 323 1.44 10.43 -30.40
C ALA A 323 1.98 9.80 -31.70
N ARG A 324 1.12 9.17 -32.50
CA ARG A 324 1.47 8.59 -33.80
C ARG A 324 2.02 9.65 -34.76
N GLN A 325 1.32 10.79 -34.87
CA GLN A 325 1.74 11.90 -35.73
C GLN A 325 3.07 12.49 -35.26
N SER A 326 3.27 12.65 -33.95
CA SER A 326 4.54 13.13 -33.39
C SER A 326 5.69 12.17 -33.72
N ALA A 327 5.45 10.86 -33.66
CA ALA A 327 6.45 9.87 -34.01
C ALA A 327 6.87 9.96 -35.48
N GLN A 328 5.91 10.15 -36.39
CA GLN A 328 6.16 10.37 -37.81
C GLN A 328 6.94 11.67 -38.06
N GLU A 329 6.50 12.78 -37.47
CA GLU A 329 7.13 14.10 -37.62
C GLU A 329 8.57 14.13 -37.10
N LEU A 330 8.82 13.44 -35.99
CA LEU A 330 10.14 13.39 -35.35
C LEU A 330 11.01 12.27 -35.91
N GLY A 331 10.48 11.39 -36.79
CA GLY A 331 11.19 10.22 -37.31
C GLY A 331 11.64 9.27 -36.20
N THR A 332 10.77 8.98 -35.23
CA THR A 332 11.07 8.09 -34.09
C THR A 332 10.13 6.89 -34.09
N ALA A 333 10.56 5.78 -33.49
CA ALA A 333 9.75 4.57 -33.47
C ALA A 333 8.46 4.76 -32.66
N PHE A 334 7.40 4.07 -33.08
CA PHE A 334 6.07 4.15 -32.47
C PHE A 334 5.52 2.74 -32.18
N ILE A 335 4.97 2.56 -30.99
CA ILE A 335 4.23 1.35 -30.60
C ILE A 335 2.78 1.74 -30.34
N ASP A 336 1.86 1.19 -31.12
CA ASP A 336 0.44 1.56 -31.05
C ASP A 336 -0.36 0.70 -30.06
N LEU A 337 -0.07 0.87 -28.77
CA LEU A 337 -0.73 0.09 -27.72
C LEU A 337 -2.21 0.47 -27.57
N ASN A 338 -2.63 1.70 -27.93
CA ASN A 338 -4.04 2.07 -28.06
C ASN A 338 -4.77 1.15 -29.04
N ALA A 339 -4.25 1.01 -30.25
CA ALA A 339 -4.85 0.18 -31.29
C ALA A 339 -4.88 -1.30 -30.91
N VAL A 340 -3.87 -1.80 -30.19
CA VAL A 340 -3.81 -3.20 -29.73
C VAL A 340 -4.75 -3.49 -28.57
N SER A 341 -4.93 -2.54 -27.65
CA SER A 341 -5.78 -2.74 -26.46
C SER A 341 -7.27 -2.91 -26.76
N LYS A 342 -7.77 -2.30 -27.85
CA LYS A 342 -9.18 -2.41 -28.26
C LYS A 342 -9.60 -3.84 -28.58
N PRO A 343 -8.99 -4.54 -29.56
CA PRO A 343 -9.31 -5.93 -29.84
C PRO A 343 -9.05 -6.84 -28.64
N PHE A 344 -8.05 -6.55 -27.79
CA PHE A 344 -7.81 -7.28 -26.55
C PHE A 344 -9.02 -7.25 -25.60
N TYR A 345 -9.52 -6.05 -25.28
CA TYR A 345 -10.67 -5.95 -24.40
C TYR A 345 -11.95 -6.47 -25.06
N GLU A 346 -12.13 -6.29 -26.36
CA GLU A 346 -13.27 -6.83 -27.11
C GLU A 346 -13.27 -8.36 -27.17
N ALA A 347 -12.10 -9.00 -27.27
CA ALA A 347 -11.96 -10.46 -27.23
C ALA A 347 -12.40 -11.05 -25.88
N LEU A 348 -12.12 -10.34 -24.78
CA LEU A 348 -12.62 -10.71 -23.45
C LEU A 348 -14.11 -10.36 -23.28
N GLY A 349 -14.57 -9.33 -23.98
CA GLY A 349 -15.92 -8.76 -23.85
C GLY A 349 -16.16 -8.07 -22.50
N PRO A 350 -17.35 -7.48 -22.28
CA PRO A 350 -17.64 -6.71 -21.08
C PRO A 350 -17.43 -7.48 -19.79
N GLU A 351 -17.93 -8.71 -19.66
CA GLU A 351 -17.86 -9.43 -18.39
C GLU A 351 -16.47 -10.00 -18.09
N HIS A 352 -15.83 -10.73 -19.02
CA HIS A 352 -14.53 -11.34 -18.73
C HIS A 352 -13.39 -10.32 -18.69
N SER A 353 -13.52 -9.17 -19.36
CA SER A 353 -12.52 -8.10 -19.28
C SER A 353 -12.30 -7.62 -17.85
N LYS A 354 -13.28 -7.74 -16.93
CA LYS A 354 -13.09 -7.42 -15.50
C LYS A 354 -11.87 -8.13 -14.90
N ARG A 355 -11.55 -9.34 -15.38
CA ARG A 355 -10.40 -10.14 -14.91
C ARG A 355 -9.04 -9.59 -15.36
N ALA A 356 -8.99 -8.60 -16.23
CA ALA A 356 -7.78 -7.88 -16.63
C ALA A 356 -7.59 -6.54 -15.90
N PHE A 357 -8.54 -6.15 -15.07
CA PHE A 357 -8.55 -4.86 -14.38
C PHE A 357 -8.48 -5.04 -12.86
N ALA A 358 -7.98 -4.01 -12.19
CA ALA A 358 -7.86 -4.02 -10.75
C ALA A 358 -9.25 -4.00 -10.08
N GLU A 359 -9.42 -4.83 -9.05
CA GLU A 359 -10.64 -4.92 -8.23
C GLU A 359 -10.28 -4.65 -6.77
N PRO A 360 -10.12 -3.37 -6.36
CA PRO A 360 -9.71 -3.01 -4.99
C PRO A 360 -10.71 -3.45 -3.91
N GLU A 361 -11.98 -3.62 -4.27
CA GLU A 361 -13.06 -4.07 -3.40
C GLU A 361 -13.97 -5.03 -4.19
N PRO A 362 -14.60 -6.03 -3.56
CA PRO A 362 -15.49 -6.96 -4.25
C PRO A 362 -16.57 -6.25 -5.05
N GLY A 363 -16.63 -6.52 -6.36
CA GLY A 363 -17.56 -5.94 -7.31
C GLY A 363 -17.16 -4.56 -7.85
N ARG A 364 -16.09 -3.93 -7.33
CA ARG A 364 -15.64 -2.59 -7.72
C ARG A 364 -14.43 -2.68 -8.65
N ILE A 365 -14.68 -2.62 -9.95
CA ILE A 365 -13.65 -2.66 -10.99
C ILE A 365 -13.11 -1.25 -11.29
N ASP A 366 -11.80 -1.09 -11.28
CA ASP A 366 -11.13 0.09 -11.83
C ASP A 366 -11.01 -0.06 -13.35
N ASN A 367 -11.76 0.74 -14.10
CA ASN A 367 -11.77 0.65 -15.57
C ASN A 367 -10.55 1.29 -16.25
N THR A 368 -9.57 1.79 -15.48
CA THR A 368 -8.34 2.39 -16.01
C THR A 368 -7.11 1.55 -15.68
N HIS A 369 -6.97 1.10 -14.44
CA HIS A 369 -5.77 0.39 -13.98
C HIS A 369 -5.93 -1.12 -14.06
N HIS A 370 -4.89 -1.78 -14.55
CA HIS A 370 -4.88 -3.22 -14.75
C HIS A 370 -4.49 -3.97 -13.47
N ASN A 371 -4.83 -5.24 -13.44
CA ASN A 371 -4.24 -6.20 -12.51
C ASN A 371 -3.09 -6.96 -13.18
N SER A 372 -2.45 -7.87 -12.46
CA SER A 372 -1.30 -8.63 -12.96
C SER A 372 -1.54 -9.31 -14.32
N TYR A 373 -2.74 -9.86 -14.58
CA TYR A 373 -3.06 -10.48 -15.87
C TYR A 373 -3.14 -9.46 -16.99
N GLY A 374 -3.94 -8.40 -16.84
CA GLY A 374 -4.08 -7.37 -17.89
C GLY A 374 -2.76 -6.66 -18.20
N SER A 375 -1.97 -6.39 -17.17
CA SER A 375 -0.62 -5.82 -17.30
C SER A 375 0.34 -6.75 -18.02
N TYR A 376 0.26 -8.06 -17.79
CA TYR A 376 1.07 -9.06 -18.48
C TYR A 376 0.75 -9.07 -19.98
N GLU A 377 -0.53 -9.13 -20.35
CA GLU A 377 -0.98 -9.10 -21.76
C GLU A 377 -0.55 -7.81 -22.48
N LEU A 378 -0.69 -6.66 -21.82
CA LEU A 378 -0.23 -5.38 -22.38
C LEU A 378 1.30 -5.30 -22.48
N ALA A 379 2.04 -5.93 -21.57
CA ALA A 379 3.50 -6.05 -21.71
C ALA A 379 3.86 -6.91 -22.93
N GLN A 380 3.13 -8.00 -23.19
CA GLN A 380 3.29 -8.78 -24.43
C GLN A 380 3.05 -7.92 -25.67
N ALA A 381 2.00 -7.09 -25.67
CA ALA A 381 1.74 -6.14 -26.75
C ALA A 381 2.90 -5.17 -27.00
N VAL A 382 3.47 -4.61 -25.92
CA VAL A 382 4.63 -3.70 -26.02
C VAL A 382 5.87 -4.42 -26.54
N VAL A 383 6.15 -5.65 -26.08
CA VAL A 383 7.28 -6.45 -26.56
C VAL A 383 7.13 -6.80 -28.04
N THR A 384 5.93 -7.17 -28.47
CA THR A 384 5.61 -7.41 -29.89
C THR A 384 5.83 -6.15 -30.73
N GLY A 385 5.36 -4.99 -30.25
CA GLY A 385 5.60 -3.70 -30.89
C GLY A 385 7.09 -3.35 -30.96
N LEU A 386 7.83 -3.52 -29.88
CA LEU A 386 9.28 -3.27 -29.83
C LEU A 386 10.03 -4.14 -30.83
N LYS A 387 9.68 -5.42 -30.94
CA LYS A 387 10.24 -6.35 -31.93
C LYS A 387 10.03 -5.85 -33.37
N GLN A 388 8.88 -5.25 -33.66
CA GLN A 388 8.55 -4.70 -34.98
C GLN A 388 9.32 -3.40 -35.30
N THR A 389 9.79 -2.66 -34.29
CA THR A 389 10.59 -1.45 -34.52
C THR A 389 11.98 -1.74 -35.10
N GLY A 390 12.51 -2.96 -34.92
CA GLY A 390 13.86 -3.33 -35.33
C GLY A 390 14.98 -2.67 -34.51
N LEU A 391 14.66 -2.03 -33.38
CA LEU A 391 15.64 -1.35 -32.54
C LEU A 391 16.57 -2.36 -31.82
N PRO A 392 17.82 -1.97 -31.47
CA PRO A 392 18.78 -2.84 -30.80
C PRO A 392 18.26 -3.49 -29.51
N ALA A 393 17.40 -2.80 -28.75
CA ALA A 393 16.78 -3.33 -27.53
C ALA A 393 15.98 -4.62 -27.79
N ALA A 394 15.41 -4.79 -28.99
CA ALA A 394 14.66 -5.99 -29.36
C ALA A 394 15.52 -7.27 -29.44
N ALA A 395 16.85 -7.14 -29.61
CA ALA A 395 17.77 -8.28 -29.62
C ALA A 395 17.85 -8.99 -28.26
N TYR A 396 17.41 -8.33 -27.19
CA TYR A 396 17.38 -8.85 -25.83
C TYR A 396 16.02 -9.43 -25.43
N ILE A 397 15.03 -9.48 -26.34
CA ILE A 397 13.79 -10.20 -26.06
C ILE A 397 14.12 -11.68 -25.81
N ALA A 398 13.47 -12.27 -24.80
CA ALA A 398 13.72 -13.64 -24.36
C ALA A 398 13.50 -14.64 -25.49
N ASP A 399 14.40 -15.61 -25.59
CA ASP A 399 14.34 -16.63 -26.63
C ASP A 399 13.05 -17.46 -26.46
N GLY A 400 12.37 -17.77 -27.56
CA GLY A 400 11.09 -18.48 -27.53
C GLY A 400 9.86 -17.60 -27.27
N TYR A 401 10.03 -16.30 -26.98
CA TYR A 401 8.90 -15.37 -27.01
C TYR A 401 8.32 -15.28 -28.44
N GLY A 402 7.03 -15.56 -28.55
CA GLY A 402 6.29 -15.54 -29.80
C GLY A 402 5.88 -14.13 -30.24
N HIS A 403 4.57 -13.94 -30.37
CA HIS A 403 3.91 -12.67 -30.61
C HIS A 403 2.61 -12.64 -29.79
N PHE A 404 2.15 -11.45 -29.44
CA PHE A 404 0.85 -11.24 -28.84
C PHE A 404 -0.23 -11.13 -29.93
N ASP A 405 -1.29 -11.91 -29.83
CA ASP A 405 -2.51 -11.74 -30.63
C ASP A 405 -3.62 -11.16 -29.73
N PRO A 406 -3.96 -9.86 -29.87
CA PRO A 406 -5.01 -9.27 -29.05
C PRO A 406 -6.39 -9.87 -29.28
N ALA A 407 -6.65 -10.53 -30.42
CA ALA A 407 -7.94 -11.21 -30.63
C ALA A 407 -8.03 -12.55 -29.88
N HIS A 408 -6.90 -13.08 -29.41
CA HIS A 408 -6.80 -14.37 -28.71
C HIS A 408 -5.82 -14.26 -27.53
N PRO A 409 -6.15 -13.45 -26.50
CA PRO A 409 -5.28 -13.29 -25.33
C PRO A 409 -5.14 -14.60 -24.56
N ASP A 410 -4.10 -14.68 -23.73
CA ASP A 410 -3.80 -15.89 -22.96
C ASP A 410 -4.99 -16.24 -22.02
N PRO A 411 -5.37 -17.52 -21.89
CA PRO A 411 -6.49 -17.86 -21.03
C PRO A 411 -6.22 -17.47 -19.58
N VAL A 412 -7.07 -16.62 -19.00
CA VAL A 412 -6.91 -16.17 -17.60
C VAL A 412 -6.90 -17.35 -16.61
N ALA A 413 -7.56 -18.48 -16.95
CA ALA A 413 -7.56 -19.68 -16.11
C ALA A 413 -6.18 -20.34 -15.97
N THR A 414 -5.27 -20.09 -16.92
CA THR A 414 -3.90 -20.62 -16.91
C THR A 414 -2.87 -19.56 -16.52
N PHE A 415 -3.29 -18.28 -16.39
CA PHE A 415 -2.42 -17.22 -15.87
C PHE A 415 -2.09 -17.50 -14.41
N ALA A 416 -0.80 -17.58 -14.09
CA ALA A 416 -0.37 -18.15 -12.82
C ALA A 416 0.86 -17.47 -12.23
N VAL A 417 0.97 -16.15 -12.43
CA VAL A 417 1.87 -15.28 -11.64
C VAL A 417 1.25 -15.14 -10.24
N PRO A 418 1.94 -15.59 -9.18
CA PRO A 418 1.39 -15.51 -7.83
C PRO A 418 1.28 -14.05 -7.36
N PRO A 419 0.20 -13.68 -6.64
CA PRO A 419 0.04 -12.32 -6.11
C PRO A 419 1.10 -12.04 -5.05
N SER A 420 1.61 -10.81 -5.03
CA SER A 420 2.46 -10.35 -3.93
C SER A 420 1.62 -10.14 -2.65
N PRO A 421 2.21 -10.23 -1.45
CA PRO A 421 1.44 -10.27 -0.20
C PRO A 421 0.75 -8.94 0.17
N ASN A 422 1.24 -7.81 -0.32
CA ASN A 422 0.67 -6.50 0.00
C ASN A 422 -0.55 -6.22 -0.88
N PHE A 423 -1.63 -5.76 -0.25
CA PHE A 423 -2.86 -5.34 -0.92
C PHE A 423 -3.20 -3.90 -0.54
N THR A 424 -3.83 -3.16 -1.45
CA THR A 424 -4.34 -1.81 -1.22
C THR A 424 -5.66 -1.58 -1.93
N ASN A 425 -6.57 -0.89 -1.26
CA ASN A 425 -7.76 -0.29 -1.87
C ASN A 425 -7.49 1.15 -2.37
N GLN A 426 -6.29 1.70 -2.11
CA GLN A 426 -5.91 3.02 -2.56
C GLN A 426 -5.62 3.00 -4.06
N ARG A 427 -6.51 3.64 -4.82
CA ARG A 427 -6.37 3.78 -6.26
C ARG A 427 -5.08 4.52 -6.64
N PRO A 428 -4.33 4.07 -7.67
CA PRO A 428 -3.21 4.82 -8.21
C PRO A 428 -3.66 6.21 -8.65
N LEU A 429 -2.83 7.23 -8.43
CA LEU A 429 -3.11 8.58 -8.91
C LEU A 429 -3.30 8.51 -10.42
N GLY A 430 -4.39 9.07 -10.95
CA GLY A 430 -4.74 8.85 -12.34
C GLY A 430 -6.06 9.53 -12.72
N ASP A 431 -6.62 9.16 -13.87
CA ASP A 431 -7.89 9.71 -14.33
C ASP A 431 -9.08 9.21 -13.52
N GLU A 432 -9.65 10.10 -12.70
CA GLU A 432 -10.86 9.89 -11.90
C GLU A 432 -12.15 9.94 -12.73
N SER A 433 -12.11 10.38 -14.00
CA SER A 433 -13.33 10.57 -14.80
C SER A 433 -13.97 9.28 -15.35
N HIS A 434 -13.28 8.15 -15.22
CA HIS A 434 -13.79 6.80 -15.55
C HIS A 434 -13.62 5.79 -14.40
N ALA A 435 -13.34 6.28 -13.18
CA ALA A 435 -13.66 5.47 -12.00
C ALA A 435 -15.14 5.06 -12.14
N ALA A 436 -15.46 3.78 -11.96
CA ALA A 436 -16.82 3.41 -11.62
C ALA A 436 -17.24 4.39 -10.51
N ALA A 437 -18.29 5.20 -10.76
CA ALA A 437 -18.78 6.35 -9.99
C ALA A 437 -17.78 6.98 -9.01
N PRO A 438 -17.48 8.30 -9.08
CA PRO A 438 -16.43 8.95 -8.28
C PRO A 438 -16.39 8.36 -6.87
N ALA A 439 -15.19 7.98 -6.36
CA ALA A 439 -15.04 7.46 -5.01
C ALA A 439 -16.01 8.23 -4.13
N ALA A 440 -17.08 7.54 -3.70
CA ALA A 440 -18.29 8.21 -3.23
C ALA A 440 -17.83 9.27 -2.25
N ALA A 441 -18.21 10.55 -2.45
CA ALA A 441 -17.70 11.66 -1.65
C ALA A 441 -17.58 11.18 -0.20
N GLN A 442 -16.41 11.11 0.43
CA GLN A 442 -16.37 10.39 1.69
C GLN A 442 -17.02 11.24 2.77
N ALA A 443 -18.11 10.75 3.35
CA ALA A 443 -18.71 11.36 4.52
C ALA A 443 -18.26 10.59 5.76
N TYR A 444 -18.38 11.21 6.92
CA TYR A 444 -18.04 10.61 8.20
C TYR A 444 -19.27 10.65 9.09
N LEU A 445 -19.48 9.59 9.86
CA LEU A 445 -20.46 9.53 10.92
C LEU A 445 -19.76 9.49 12.27
N PHE A 446 -20.37 10.12 13.26
CA PHE A 446 -19.99 10.01 14.66
C PHE A 446 -21.20 9.46 15.41
N ALA A 447 -21.07 8.24 15.94
CA ALA A 447 -22.00 7.67 16.90
C ALA A 447 -21.65 8.17 18.30
N TYR A 448 -22.61 8.78 18.99
CA TYR A 448 -22.39 9.36 20.31
C TYR A 448 -23.62 9.24 21.20
N PHE A 449 -23.45 9.57 22.48
CA PHE A 449 -24.56 9.75 23.42
C PHE A 449 -24.52 11.16 24.02
N THR A 450 -25.66 11.61 24.56
CA THR A 450 -25.79 12.89 25.27
C THR A 450 -26.08 12.65 26.75
N GLY A 451 -25.94 13.69 27.59
CA GLY A 451 -26.23 13.58 29.02
C GLY A 451 -25.43 12.44 29.68
N ASN A 452 -26.15 11.46 30.24
CA ASN A 452 -25.56 10.26 30.83
C ASN A 452 -25.96 8.97 30.07
N GLY A 453 -26.53 9.11 28.87
CA GLY A 453 -26.86 7.99 27.96
C GLY A 453 -28.31 7.51 28.07
N GLU A 454 -29.18 8.26 28.75
CA GLU A 454 -30.59 7.90 28.96
C GLU A 454 -31.40 7.92 27.65
N ASP A 455 -31.04 8.80 26.71
CA ASP A 455 -31.80 8.99 25.47
C ASP A 455 -31.33 8.07 24.33
N GLY A 456 -30.14 7.45 24.45
CA GLY A 456 -29.67 6.43 23.52
C GLY A 456 -28.65 6.90 22.48
N LEU A 457 -28.67 6.24 21.33
CA LEU A 457 -27.78 6.49 20.21
C LEU A 457 -28.16 7.79 19.50
N HIS A 458 -27.19 8.69 19.34
CA HIS A 458 -27.29 9.84 18.45
C HIS A 458 -26.20 9.76 17.37
N LEU A 459 -26.46 10.40 16.24
CA LEU A 459 -25.54 10.44 15.10
C LEU A 459 -25.25 11.90 14.70
N ALA A 460 -23.99 12.16 14.37
CA ALA A 460 -23.56 13.40 13.72
C ALA A 460 -22.81 13.05 12.44
N ALA A 461 -22.75 13.98 11.50
CA ALA A 461 -22.06 13.79 10.23
C ALA A 461 -21.06 14.91 9.95
N SER A 462 -20.03 14.57 9.19
CA SER A 462 -19.06 15.50 8.66
C SER A 462 -18.70 15.13 7.22
N ASN A 463 -18.33 16.13 6.41
CA ASN A 463 -17.78 15.90 5.07
C ASN A 463 -16.26 16.06 5.03
N ASP A 464 -15.66 16.59 6.09
CA ASP A 464 -14.23 16.91 6.15
C ASP A 464 -13.53 16.33 7.39
N GLY A 465 -14.26 15.79 8.36
CA GLY A 465 -13.74 15.29 9.63
C GLY A 465 -13.40 16.39 10.65
N TYR A 466 -13.62 17.66 10.31
CA TYR A 466 -13.35 18.81 11.20
C TYR A 466 -14.64 19.48 11.69
N HIS A 467 -15.65 19.52 10.83
CA HIS A 467 -16.94 20.16 11.13
C HIS A 467 -18.04 19.12 11.22
N TRP A 468 -18.63 18.99 12.40
CA TRP A 468 -19.66 18.01 12.70
C TRP A 468 -21.03 18.68 12.87
N ASP A 469 -22.03 18.11 12.22
CA ASP A 469 -23.44 18.51 12.31
C ASP A 469 -24.28 17.36 12.87
N LYS A 470 -25.21 17.64 13.77
CA LYS A 470 -26.14 16.62 14.28
C LYS A 470 -27.09 16.18 13.16
N LEU A 471 -27.27 14.86 13.04
CA LEU A 471 -28.28 14.29 12.15
C LEU A 471 -29.66 14.26 12.82
N GLY A 472 -30.71 14.38 12.00
CA GLY A 472 -32.10 14.37 12.46
C GLY A 472 -32.39 15.40 13.56
N GLN A 473 -31.74 16.57 13.52
CA GLN A 473 -31.84 17.62 14.54
C GLN A 473 -31.47 17.15 15.96
N GLY A 474 -30.57 16.17 16.08
CA GLY A 474 -30.14 15.62 17.37
C GLY A 474 -31.08 14.58 17.97
N ARG A 475 -32.03 14.04 17.20
CA ARG A 475 -32.88 12.93 17.64
C ARG A 475 -32.06 11.71 18.08
N SER A 476 -32.66 10.90 18.95
CA SER A 476 -32.18 9.54 19.21
C SER A 476 -32.61 8.57 18.10
N TYR A 477 -31.67 7.73 17.64
CA TYR A 477 -31.85 6.69 16.63
C TYR A 477 -32.13 5.31 17.24
N LEU A 478 -31.72 5.08 18.49
CA LEU A 478 -32.00 3.86 19.23
C LEU A 478 -32.01 4.15 20.73
N LYS A 479 -33.16 3.98 21.39
CA LYS A 479 -33.29 4.12 22.85
C LYS A 479 -32.79 2.88 23.58
N PRO A 480 -32.12 2.98 24.73
CA PRO A 480 -31.60 1.82 25.45
C PRO A 480 -32.70 0.98 26.09
N GLU A 481 -32.63 -0.32 25.87
CA GLU A 481 -33.46 -1.35 26.51
C GLU A 481 -32.63 -2.42 27.21
N ALA A 482 -31.38 -2.64 26.77
CA ALA A 482 -30.43 -3.55 27.40
C ALA A 482 -29.88 -3.02 28.73
N GLY A 483 -29.62 -3.94 29.67
CA GLY A 483 -29.17 -3.63 31.03
C GLY A 483 -30.30 -3.22 31.98
N ALA A 484 -29.99 -3.28 33.27
CA ALA A 484 -30.94 -2.90 34.32
C ALA A 484 -31.11 -1.37 34.42
N ALA A 485 -30.02 -0.63 34.20
CA ALA A 485 -29.99 0.83 34.22
C ALA A 485 -30.56 1.45 32.94
N LYS A 486 -30.63 0.67 31.85
CA LYS A 486 -31.09 1.13 30.52
C LYS A 486 -30.38 2.40 30.08
N LEU A 487 -29.05 2.37 30.11
CA LEU A 487 -28.21 3.42 29.55
C LEU A 487 -27.56 2.94 28.26
N MET A 488 -27.28 3.89 27.36
CA MET A 488 -26.38 3.69 26.22
C MET A 488 -25.29 4.73 26.30
N ARG A 489 -24.12 4.31 26.78
CA ARG A 489 -22.92 5.14 26.79
C ARG A 489 -21.85 4.50 25.93
N ASP A 490 -21.00 5.34 25.38
CA ASP A 490 -19.82 4.93 24.63
C ASP A 490 -20.18 3.98 23.46
N PRO A 491 -21.14 4.34 22.58
CA PRO A 491 -21.55 3.45 21.49
C PRO A 491 -20.43 3.30 20.47
N CYS A 492 -20.03 2.06 20.22
CA CYS A 492 -19.05 1.70 19.19
C CYS A 492 -19.71 0.92 18.06
N ILE A 493 -19.50 1.38 16.82
CA ILE A 493 -20.08 0.81 15.60
C ILE A 493 -18.98 0.36 14.64
N VAL A 494 -19.11 -0.86 14.13
CA VAL A 494 -18.29 -1.37 13.02
C VAL A 494 -19.19 -1.86 11.87
N LEU A 495 -18.74 -1.69 10.63
CA LEU A 495 -19.35 -2.35 9.47
C LEU A 495 -18.74 -3.74 9.29
N GLY A 496 -19.57 -4.77 9.35
CA GLY A 496 -19.20 -6.16 9.08
C GLY A 496 -18.97 -6.44 7.59
N PRO A 497 -18.24 -7.52 7.25
CA PRO A 497 -18.03 -7.96 5.86
C PRO A 497 -19.33 -8.42 5.18
N ASP A 498 -20.39 -8.65 5.95
CA ASP A 498 -21.74 -8.99 5.50
C ASP A 498 -22.59 -7.76 5.13
N GLY A 499 -22.01 -6.56 5.25
CA GLY A 499 -22.71 -5.30 5.00
C GLY A 499 -23.66 -4.90 6.12
N VAL A 500 -23.49 -5.44 7.33
CA VAL A 500 -24.30 -5.11 8.51
C VAL A 500 -23.47 -4.29 9.49
N TYR A 501 -24.05 -3.21 10.01
CA TYR A 501 -23.48 -2.45 11.12
C TYR A 501 -23.75 -3.18 12.44
N HIS A 502 -22.71 -3.38 13.23
CA HIS A 502 -22.76 -3.97 14.56
C HIS A 502 -22.39 -2.93 15.59
N MET A 503 -23.21 -2.79 16.62
CA MET A 503 -23.01 -1.82 17.69
C MET A 503 -22.91 -2.49 19.05
N VAL A 504 -21.93 -2.05 19.86
CA VAL A 504 -21.82 -2.38 21.29
C VAL A 504 -21.80 -1.10 22.13
N TRP A 505 -22.21 -1.18 23.40
CA TRP A 505 -22.22 -0.02 24.31
C TRP A 505 -22.23 -0.40 25.79
N THR A 506 -21.89 0.55 26.66
CA THR A 506 -22.00 0.43 28.13
C THR A 506 -23.45 0.56 28.58
N THR A 507 -23.98 -0.45 29.27
CA THR A 507 -25.39 -0.50 29.73
C THR A 507 -25.65 0.19 31.07
N GLY A 508 -24.60 0.38 31.89
CA GLY A 508 -24.68 1.08 33.16
C GLY A 508 -23.37 1.14 33.94
N TRP A 509 -23.26 2.09 34.89
CA TRP A 509 -22.03 2.34 35.67
C TRP A 509 -21.58 1.16 36.54
N LYS A 510 -22.53 0.34 37.02
CA LYS A 510 -22.27 -0.78 37.95
C LYS A 510 -22.65 -2.13 37.32
N GLU A 511 -22.76 -2.16 35.99
CA GLU A 511 -23.11 -3.35 35.24
C GLU A 511 -21.88 -4.00 34.66
N ASN A 512 -21.81 -5.32 34.74
CA ASN A 512 -20.71 -6.14 34.25
C ASN A 512 -21.05 -6.82 32.91
N ASN A 513 -22.00 -6.21 32.18
CA ASN A 513 -22.49 -6.62 30.88
C ASN A 513 -22.43 -5.44 29.91
N ILE A 514 -22.59 -5.74 28.62
CA ILE A 514 -22.63 -4.73 27.55
C ILE A 514 -23.86 -4.96 26.69
N GLY A 515 -24.28 -3.93 25.96
CA GLY A 515 -25.38 -4.02 25.00
C GLY A 515 -24.87 -4.39 23.62
N TYR A 516 -25.74 -4.99 22.81
CA TYR A 516 -25.51 -5.26 21.39
C TYR A 516 -26.78 -5.08 20.55
N ALA A 517 -26.62 -4.51 19.36
CA ALA A 517 -27.64 -4.46 18.33
C ALA A 517 -26.97 -4.34 16.95
N SER A 518 -27.69 -4.72 15.90
CA SER A 518 -27.21 -4.61 14.52
C SER A 518 -28.21 -3.89 13.63
N SER A 519 -27.73 -3.26 12.57
CA SER A 519 -28.56 -2.57 11.59
C SER A 519 -27.96 -2.65 10.20
N LYS A 520 -28.80 -2.62 9.15
CA LYS A 520 -28.32 -2.51 7.76
C LYS A 520 -28.20 -1.06 7.28
N ASP A 521 -28.85 -0.13 7.98
CA ASP A 521 -29.05 1.25 7.51
C ASP A 521 -28.88 2.29 8.63
N LEU A 522 -28.51 1.88 9.85
CA LEU A 522 -28.38 2.71 11.06
C LEU A 522 -29.69 3.40 11.51
N LEU A 523 -30.81 3.11 10.85
CA LEU A 523 -32.16 3.60 11.19
C LEU A 523 -32.97 2.51 11.88
N HIS A 524 -32.97 1.32 11.31
CA HIS A 524 -33.74 0.19 11.76
C HIS A 524 -32.82 -0.81 12.45
N TRP A 525 -32.95 -0.88 13.78
CA TRP A 525 -32.09 -1.69 14.62
C TRP A 525 -32.76 -3.02 14.97
N SER A 526 -31.94 -4.06 15.10
CA SER A 526 -32.37 -5.34 15.66
C SER A 526 -32.85 -5.17 17.10
N LYS A 527 -33.54 -6.20 17.61
CA LYS A 527 -33.77 -6.30 19.05
C LYS A 527 -32.43 -6.24 19.79
N GLN A 528 -32.38 -5.45 20.87
CA GLN A 528 -31.19 -5.33 21.68
C GLN A 528 -30.93 -6.62 22.45
N GLN A 529 -29.64 -6.96 22.55
CA GLN A 529 -29.14 -8.06 23.34
C GLN A 529 -28.29 -7.52 24.49
N GLN A 530 -28.25 -8.27 25.58
CA GLN A 530 -27.34 -8.02 26.69
C GLN A 530 -26.29 -9.14 26.70
N ILE A 531 -25.03 -8.78 26.49
CA ILE A 531 -23.91 -9.71 26.47
C ILE A 531 -23.27 -9.74 27.86
N ALA A 532 -23.31 -10.90 28.51
CA ALA A 532 -22.85 -11.10 29.88
C ALA A 532 -21.32 -11.28 29.99
N VAL A 533 -20.57 -10.32 29.45
CA VAL A 533 -19.11 -10.43 29.21
C VAL A 533 -18.26 -10.69 30.47
N MET A 534 -18.71 -10.26 31.64
CA MET A 534 -18.00 -10.48 32.92
C MET A 534 -18.78 -11.32 33.92
N ALA A 535 -19.85 -12.03 33.52
CA ALA A 535 -20.68 -12.80 34.46
C ALA A 535 -19.96 -13.94 35.18
N HIS A 536 -18.87 -14.45 34.59
CA HIS A 536 -17.99 -15.46 35.20
C HIS A 536 -17.12 -14.89 36.34
N GLU A 537 -17.02 -13.56 36.46
CA GLU A 537 -16.25 -12.85 37.48
C GLU A 537 -17.19 -12.08 38.41
N PRO A 538 -17.72 -12.71 39.48
CA PRO A 538 -18.74 -12.11 40.34
C PRO A 538 -18.25 -10.88 41.12
N GLN A 539 -16.92 -10.70 41.21
CA GLN A 539 -16.31 -9.53 41.83
C GLN A 539 -16.08 -8.36 40.85
N ALA A 540 -16.29 -8.58 39.54
CA ALA A 540 -16.16 -7.52 38.54
C ALA A 540 -17.17 -6.40 38.85
N LEU A 541 -16.66 -5.17 38.94
CA LEU A 541 -17.48 -4.02 39.29
C LEU A 541 -18.25 -3.46 38.10
N ASN A 542 -17.73 -3.67 36.88
CA ASN A 542 -18.19 -3.01 35.67
C ASN A 542 -17.69 -3.69 34.39
N ALA A 543 -18.33 -3.35 33.27
CA ALA A 543 -17.82 -3.46 31.90
C ALA A 543 -18.11 -2.12 31.19
N TRP A 544 -17.08 -1.32 30.94
CA TRP A 544 -17.19 0.04 30.42
C TRP A 544 -16.50 0.21 29.06
N ALA A 545 -17.03 1.15 28.29
CA ALA A 545 -16.53 1.58 26.99
C ALA A 545 -16.15 0.39 26.08
N PRO A 546 -17.12 -0.49 25.75
CA PRO A 546 -16.83 -1.58 24.84
C PRO A 546 -16.59 -1.07 23.43
N GLU A 547 -15.56 -1.61 22.80
CA GLU A 547 -15.21 -1.36 21.41
C GLU A 547 -15.28 -2.68 20.64
N ILE A 548 -15.56 -2.59 19.34
CA ILE A 548 -15.70 -3.74 18.45
C ILE A 548 -14.93 -3.51 17.15
N VAL A 549 -14.17 -4.52 16.74
CA VAL A 549 -13.48 -4.56 15.45
C VAL A 549 -13.67 -5.90 14.78
N TYR A 550 -13.62 -5.93 13.44
CA TYR A 550 -13.62 -7.18 12.68
C TYR A 550 -12.18 -7.60 12.36
N ASP A 551 -11.76 -8.77 12.87
CA ASP A 551 -10.50 -9.41 12.50
C ASP A 551 -10.72 -10.22 11.22
N ALA A 552 -10.29 -9.67 10.09
CA ALA A 552 -10.38 -10.33 8.79
C ALA A 552 -9.50 -11.59 8.69
N GLN A 553 -8.34 -11.61 9.35
CA GLN A 553 -7.41 -12.75 9.32
C GLN A 553 -8.03 -13.98 9.98
N ARG A 554 -8.77 -13.76 11.07
CA ARG A 554 -9.45 -14.83 11.82
C ARG A 554 -10.90 -14.98 11.42
N SER A 555 -11.46 -14.05 10.65
CA SER A 555 -12.87 -13.98 10.27
C SER A 555 -13.81 -13.98 11.49
N GLU A 556 -13.50 -13.16 12.49
CA GLU A 556 -14.29 -13.02 13.72
C GLU A 556 -14.31 -11.57 14.21
N TYR A 557 -15.27 -11.24 15.06
CA TYR A 557 -15.33 -9.97 15.76
C TYR A 557 -14.59 -10.07 17.08
N LEU A 558 -13.75 -9.08 17.34
CA LEU A 558 -13.08 -8.86 18.61
C LEU A 558 -13.83 -7.75 19.35
N ILE A 559 -14.32 -8.06 20.56
CA ILE A 559 -15.01 -7.10 21.42
C ILE A 559 -14.18 -6.95 22.70
N PHE A 560 -13.86 -5.73 23.07
CA PHE A 560 -13.00 -5.46 24.22
C PHE A 560 -13.50 -4.26 25.03
N TRP A 561 -13.25 -4.26 26.34
CA TRP A 561 -13.82 -3.29 27.29
C TRP A 561 -12.95 -3.15 28.54
N ALA A 562 -13.17 -2.09 29.31
CA ALA A 562 -12.50 -1.89 30.59
C ALA A 562 -13.31 -2.48 31.75
N SER A 563 -12.64 -3.22 32.64
CA SER A 563 -13.25 -3.75 33.87
C SER A 563 -12.32 -3.66 35.07
N THR A 564 -12.87 -3.35 36.24
CA THR A 564 -12.17 -3.50 37.52
C THR A 564 -12.59 -4.79 38.21
N ILE A 565 -11.60 -5.56 38.67
CA ILE A 565 -11.80 -6.69 39.59
C ILE A 565 -10.96 -6.42 40.85
N PRO A 566 -11.60 -6.08 41.99
CA PRO A 566 -10.89 -5.64 43.18
C PRO A 566 -9.80 -6.62 43.64
N GLY A 567 -8.62 -6.07 43.96
CA GLY A 567 -7.47 -6.84 44.47
C GLY A 567 -6.74 -7.70 43.43
N ARG A 568 -7.13 -7.66 42.15
CA ARG A 568 -6.46 -8.41 41.07
C ARG A 568 -5.12 -7.78 40.66
N PHE A 569 -5.05 -6.45 40.62
CA PHE A 569 -3.85 -5.70 40.21
C PHE A 569 -3.33 -4.82 41.36
N LYS A 570 -2.83 -5.48 42.42
CA LYS A 570 -2.47 -4.84 43.69
C LYS A 570 -1.45 -3.70 43.56
N ASP A 571 -0.52 -3.83 42.62
CA ASP A 571 0.55 -2.84 42.41
C ASP A 571 0.02 -1.47 41.96
N THR A 572 -1.21 -1.44 41.42
CA THR A 572 -1.88 -0.21 40.95
C THR A 572 -3.15 0.10 41.73
N ASP A 573 -3.40 -0.57 42.87
CA ASP A 573 -4.58 -0.28 43.69
C ASP A 573 -4.54 1.16 44.24
N GLY A 574 -5.67 1.85 44.15
CA GLY A 574 -5.79 3.25 44.57
C GLY A 574 -5.15 4.27 43.62
N SER A 575 -4.62 3.84 42.47
CA SER A 575 -4.05 4.76 41.47
C SER A 575 -5.12 5.53 40.68
N SER A 576 -6.34 5.02 40.61
CA SER A 576 -7.47 5.58 39.86
C SER A 576 -8.55 6.17 40.79
N GLU A 577 -9.71 6.53 40.26
CA GLU A 577 -10.82 7.10 41.01
C GLU A 577 -11.55 6.05 41.86
N GLU A 578 -11.89 6.45 43.09
CA GLU A 578 -12.60 5.61 44.05
C GLU A 578 -11.97 4.23 44.25
N LYS A 579 -12.70 3.17 43.88
CA LYS A 579 -12.35 1.76 44.03
C LYS A 579 -11.92 1.12 42.70
N TYR A 580 -11.82 1.90 41.64
CA TYR A 580 -11.54 1.40 40.31
C TYR A 580 -10.05 1.18 40.10
N ASN A 581 -9.72 0.18 39.29
CA ASN A 581 -8.36 -0.20 38.88
C ASN A 581 -8.49 -1.09 37.63
N HIS A 582 -8.70 -0.44 36.49
CA HIS A 582 -9.15 -1.10 35.27
C HIS A 582 -8.03 -1.79 34.51
N ARG A 583 -8.39 -2.87 33.82
CA ARG A 583 -7.65 -3.42 32.67
C ARG A 583 -8.59 -3.68 31.53
N ILE A 584 -8.03 -3.85 30.33
CA ILE A 584 -8.82 -4.20 29.15
C ILE A 584 -8.99 -5.72 29.12
N TYR A 585 -10.23 -6.16 28.92
CA TYR A 585 -10.62 -7.55 28.71
C TYR A 585 -11.26 -7.68 27.34
N TYR A 586 -11.27 -8.89 26.80
CA TYR A 586 -11.86 -9.15 25.50
C TYR A 586 -12.57 -10.50 25.42
N THR A 587 -13.46 -10.60 24.44
CA THR A 587 -14.03 -11.85 23.91
C THR A 587 -14.03 -11.79 22.38
N THR A 588 -14.27 -12.92 21.72
CA THR A 588 -14.51 -12.96 20.28
C THR A 588 -15.80 -13.70 19.96
N THR A 589 -16.39 -13.35 18.81
CA THR A 589 -17.59 -14.00 18.29
C THR A 589 -17.58 -13.98 16.76
N ARG A 590 -18.26 -14.94 16.14
CA ARG A 590 -18.46 -14.98 14.68
C ARG A 590 -19.90 -14.70 14.28
N ASP A 591 -20.83 -14.81 15.22
CA ASP A 591 -22.27 -14.88 14.97
C ASP A 591 -23.10 -14.02 15.95
N PHE A 592 -22.45 -13.39 16.94
CA PHE A 592 -23.08 -12.65 18.03
C PHE A 592 -24.05 -13.47 18.89
N VAL A 593 -23.96 -14.80 18.80
CA VAL A 593 -24.73 -15.76 19.60
C VAL A 593 -23.78 -16.53 20.52
N THR A 594 -22.65 -16.97 19.97
CA THR A 594 -21.62 -17.74 20.66
C THR A 594 -20.39 -16.86 20.88
N TYR A 595 -19.89 -16.83 22.12
CA TYR A 595 -18.76 -16.01 22.51
C TYR A 595 -17.64 -16.88 23.09
N ALA A 596 -16.40 -16.55 22.75
CA ALA A 596 -15.24 -17.14 23.40
C ALA A 596 -15.19 -16.75 24.89
N PRO A 597 -14.58 -17.56 25.77
CA PRO A 597 -14.37 -17.16 27.15
C PRO A 597 -13.57 -15.85 27.23
N THR A 598 -14.04 -14.93 28.07
CA THR A 598 -13.37 -13.65 28.32
C THR A 598 -11.94 -13.85 28.81
N ARG A 599 -11.03 -13.02 28.33
CA ARG A 599 -9.61 -13.03 28.71
C ARG A 599 -9.11 -11.62 28.99
N LEU A 600 -8.08 -11.51 29.82
CA LEU A 600 -7.30 -10.28 29.95
C LEU A 600 -6.69 -9.97 28.58
N TYR A 601 -6.92 -8.76 28.10
CA TYR A 601 -6.49 -8.30 26.79
C TYR A 601 -5.23 -7.45 26.87
N TYR A 602 -5.24 -6.45 27.76
CA TYR A 602 -4.14 -5.50 27.87
C TYR A 602 -3.93 -5.03 29.31
N ASP A 603 -2.67 -5.14 29.75
CA ASP A 603 -2.17 -4.66 31.04
C ASP A 603 -0.85 -3.90 30.84
N PRO A 604 -0.89 -2.55 30.80
CA PRO A 604 0.31 -1.73 30.66
C PRO A 604 0.99 -1.41 32.00
N GLY A 605 0.56 -2.00 33.12
CA GLY A 605 1.08 -1.70 34.45
C GLY A 605 0.47 -0.45 35.11
N PHE A 606 -0.66 0.05 34.60
CA PHE A 606 -1.47 1.12 35.19
C PHE A 606 -2.96 0.90 34.90
N SER A 607 -3.84 1.61 35.62
CA SER A 607 -5.29 1.56 35.35
C SER A 607 -5.57 2.15 33.98
N VAL A 608 -6.05 1.33 33.03
CA VAL A 608 -6.26 1.71 31.63
C VAL A 608 -7.72 1.57 31.24
N ILE A 609 -8.26 2.55 30.52
CA ILE A 609 -9.64 2.53 29.98
C ILE A 609 -9.69 3.07 28.55
N ASP A 610 -10.88 3.05 27.97
CA ASP A 610 -11.24 3.60 26.66
C ASP A 610 -10.22 3.24 25.56
N ALA A 611 -9.89 1.94 25.48
CA ALA A 611 -9.03 1.45 24.42
C ALA A 611 -9.80 1.46 23.10
N THR A 612 -9.17 1.85 21.99
CA THR A 612 -9.74 1.73 20.63
C THR A 612 -8.63 1.43 19.62
N PHE A 613 -9.00 0.95 18.44
CA PHE A 613 -8.06 0.73 17.35
C PHE A 613 -8.02 1.89 16.37
N LEU A 614 -6.81 2.24 15.96
CA LEU A 614 -6.53 3.10 14.83
C LEU A 614 -5.90 2.25 13.72
N HIS A 615 -6.58 2.12 12.59
CA HIS A 615 -5.97 1.59 11.37
C HIS A 615 -5.42 2.75 10.54
N ALA A 616 -4.10 2.81 10.39
CA ALA A 616 -3.45 3.88 9.65
C ALA A 616 -2.21 3.35 8.93
N ARG A 617 -2.11 3.68 7.63
CA ARG A 617 -0.92 3.36 6.81
C ARG A 617 -0.63 1.86 6.70
N GLY A 618 -1.67 1.04 6.68
CA GLY A 618 -1.53 -0.43 6.58
C GLY A 618 -1.00 -1.09 7.85
N ALA A 619 -1.03 -0.40 8.98
CA ALA A 619 -0.69 -0.93 10.29
C ALA A 619 -1.78 -0.58 11.30
N ASP A 620 -1.90 -1.43 12.32
CA ASP A 620 -2.84 -1.24 13.42
C ASP A 620 -2.13 -0.65 14.63
N TYR A 621 -2.86 0.15 15.40
CA TYR A 621 -2.37 0.76 16.62
C TYR A 621 -3.46 0.71 17.68
N LEU A 622 -3.08 0.35 18.91
CA LEU A 622 -3.95 0.42 20.07
C LEU A 622 -3.79 1.79 20.72
N LEU A 623 -4.86 2.58 20.71
CA LEU A 623 -4.95 3.86 21.41
C LEU A 623 -5.63 3.62 22.76
N VAL A 624 -5.06 4.15 23.83
CA VAL A 624 -5.56 3.93 25.20
C VAL A 624 -5.50 5.21 26.03
N LYS A 625 -6.34 5.28 27.07
CA LYS A 625 -6.28 6.30 28.12
C LYS A 625 -5.61 5.76 29.38
N ASP A 626 -4.62 6.49 29.89
CA ASP A 626 -4.08 6.27 31.24
C ASP A 626 -5.01 6.91 32.28
N GLU A 627 -5.65 6.09 33.09
CA GLU A 627 -6.67 6.50 34.06
C GLU A 627 -6.08 6.85 35.45
N THR A 628 -4.75 6.91 35.56
CA THR A 628 -4.03 7.25 36.80
C THR A 628 -4.33 8.68 37.24
N ARG A 629 -4.69 8.81 38.52
CA ARG A 629 -5.14 10.06 39.15
C ARG A 629 -4.00 10.85 39.80
N ASN A 630 -2.99 10.19 40.36
CA ASN A 630 -1.90 10.86 41.08
C ASN A 630 -0.52 10.20 40.84
N PRO A 631 0.45 10.91 40.22
CA PRO A 631 0.25 12.18 39.52
C PRO A 631 -0.78 12.01 38.39
N PRO A 632 -1.52 13.07 38.02
CA PRO A 632 -2.55 12.95 37.00
C PRO A 632 -1.92 12.64 35.65
N HIS A 633 -2.24 11.47 35.09
CA HIS A 633 -1.90 11.13 33.73
C HIS A 633 -3.06 11.54 32.82
N LYS A 634 -4.21 10.83 32.87
CA LYS A 634 -5.49 11.24 32.23
C LYS A 634 -5.35 11.66 30.76
N TYR A 635 -4.32 11.17 30.08
CA TYR A 635 -3.96 11.47 28.70
C TYR A 635 -4.06 10.23 27.83
N LEU A 636 -3.99 10.44 26.52
CA LEU A 636 -4.00 9.36 25.53
C LEU A 636 -2.58 8.94 25.14
N GLN A 637 -2.40 7.66 24.86
CA GLN A 637 -1.15 7.09 24.35
C GLN A 637 -1.43 6.04 23.29
N LEU A 638 -0.49 5.88 22.35
CA LEU A 638 -0.59 4.93 21.25
C LEU A 638 0.46 3.82 21.42
N ALA A 639 0.08 2.58 21.11
CA ALA A 639 1.01 1.46 20.96
C ALA A 639 0.82 0.82 19.59
N ALA A 640 1.91 0.53 18.88
CA ALA A 640 1.83 -0.25 17.64
C ALA A 640 1.27 -1.65 17.91
N ALA A 641 0.42 -2.14 17.02
CA ALA A 641 -0.17 -3.47 17.08
C ALA A 641 0.19 -4.24 15.81
N SER A 642 0.99 -5.30 15.94
CA SER A 642 1.28 -6.19 14.81
C SER A 642 0.15 -7.18 14.51
N ASP A 643 -0.79 -7.31 15.45
CA ASP A 643 -1.96 -8.19 15.39
C ASP A 643 -3.04 -7.58 16.29
N LEU A 644 -4.31 -7.71 15.91
CA LEU A 644 -5.44 -7.24 16.72
C LEU A 644 -5.53 -7.95 18.08
N HIS A 645 -4.92 -9.11 18.26
CA HIS A 645 -4.84 -9.80 19.55
C HIS A 645 -3.58 -9.47 20.36
N GLY A 646 -2.72 -8.58 19.86
CA GLY A 646 -1.41 -8.30 20.42
C GLY A 646 -0.34 -9.35 20.08
N PRO A 647 0.88 -9.23 20.64
CA PRO A 647 1.26 -8.27 21.68
C PRO A 647 1.29 -6.83 21.16
N PHE A 648 1.03 -5.89 22.06
CA PHE A 648 1.12 -4.46 21.77
C PHE A 648 2.51 -3.94 22.07
N GLY A 649 3.00 -3.04 21.22
CA GLY A 649 4.30 -2.41 21.34
C GLY A 649 4.39 -1.45 22.53
N LYS A 650 5.54 -0.79 22.64
CA LYS A 650 5.76 0.24 23.67
C LYS A 650 4.80 1.42 23.46
N LEU A 651 4.20 1.91 24.55
CA LEU A 651 3.39 3.12 24.54
C LEU A 651 4.21 4.36 24.13
N SER A 652 3.60 5.22 23.33
CA SER A 652 4.12 6.51 22.91
C SER A 652 4.23 7.49 24.09
N ALA A 653 4.85 8.65 23.83
CA ALA A 653 4.62 9.82 24.67
C ALA A 653 3.12 10.19 24.67
N PRO A 654 2.63 10.91 25.70
CA PRO A 654 1.27 11.44 25.73
C PRO A 654 0.94 12.21 24.45
N LEU A 655 -0.21 11.88 23.84
CA LEU A 655 -0.68 12.51 22.61
C LEU A 655 -1.38 13.83 22.89
N THR A 656 -2.12 13.92 23.99
CA THR A 656 -2.98 15.06 24.31
C THR A 656 -2.24 16.17 25.06
N PRO A 657 -2.73 17.42 24.99
CA PRO A 657 -2.09 18.56 25.66
C PRO A 657 -1.93 18.35 27.17
N ALA A 658 -0.79 18.78 27.71
CA ALA A 658 -0.46 18.62 29.12
C ALA A 658 -1.48 19.34 30.03
N GLY A 659 -1.89 18.66 31.11
CA GLY A 659 -2.84 19.20 32.10
C GLY A 659 -4.32 19.01 31.75
N LEU A 660 -4.61 18.56 30.53
CA LEU A 660 -5.98 18.22 30.12
C LEU A 660 -6.36 16.81 30.60
N TRP A 661 -7.62 16.66 31.00
CA TRP A 661 -8.17 15.35 31.37
C TRP A 661 -9.05 14.89 30.22
N THR A 662 -8.57 13.90 29.47
CA THR A 662 -9.16 13.46 28.19
C THR A 662 -9.68 12.04 28.28
N GLU A 663 -10.83 11.75 27.69
CA GLU A 663 -11.40 10.41 27.62
C GLU A 663 -12.00 10.12 26.25
N GLY A 664 -12.43 8.87 26.05
CA GLY A 664 -13.15 8.45 24.86
C GLY A 664 -12.47 8.76 23.53
N PRO A 665 -11.23 8.29 23.31
CA PRO A 665 -10.56 8.46 22.04
C PRO A 665 -11.32 7.75 20.92
N THR A 666 -11.35 8.40 19.76
CA THR A 666 -11.72 7.74 18.50
C THR A 666 -10.96 8.40 17.35
N ALA A 667 -10.78 7.71 16.22
CA ALA A 667 -9.87 8.20 15.20
C ALA A 667 -10.35 7.95 13.77
N LEU A 668 -9.99 8.87 12.87
CA LEU A 668 -10.22 8.77 11.43
C LEU A 668 -8.95 9.04 10.65
N GLN A 669 -8.86 8.42 9.48
CA GLN A 669 -7.97 8.89 8.42
C GLN A 669 -8.78 9.79 7.47
N VAL A 670 -8.37 11.05 7.35
CA VAL A 670 -8.93 12.06 6.44
C VAL A 670 -7.83 12.48 5.46
N GLY A 671 -7.86 11.90 4.26
CA GLY A 671 -6.77 12.08 3.30
C GLY A 671 -5.43 11.58 3.87
N GLU A 672 -4.46 12.50 4.02
CA GLU A 672 -3.16 12.20 4.63
C GLU A 672 -3.12 12.39 6.14
N ASP A 673 -4.14 13.05 6.70
CA ASP A 673 -4.21 13.39 8.11
C ASP A 673 -4.86 12.23 8.88
N ILE A 674 -4.24 11.85 9.99
CA ILE A 674 -4.86 11.02 11.02
C ILE A 674 -5.39 11.96 12.09
N ILE A 675 -6.68 11.92 12.36
CA ILE A 675 -7.31 12.76 13.38
C ILE A 675 -7.73 11.86 14.53
N VAL A 676 -7.24 12.16 15.74
CA VAL A 676 -7.65 11.51 16.98
C VAL A 676 -8.49 12.50 17.77
N TYR A 677 -9.78 12.19 17.91
CA TYR A 677 -10.75 12.97 18.70
C TYR A 677 -10.78 12.48 20.14
N TYR A 678 -11.09 13.37 21.09
CA TYR A 678 -11.20 13.04 22.51
C TYR A 678 -12.14 13.99 23.27
N ASP A 679 -12.87 13.49 24.28
CA ASP A 679 -13.70 14.30 25.19
C ASP A 679 -12.81 14.85 26.32
N ALA A 680 -12.57 16.17 26.32
CA ALA A 680 -12.02 16.89 27.46
C ALA A 680 -13.13 17.13 28.49
N TYR A 681 -13.56 16.04 29.12
CA TYR A 681 -14.82 15.93 29.85
C TYR A 681 -15.01 16.91 31.02
N ARG A 682 -13.92 17.38 31.64
CA ARG A 682 -13.96 18.41 32.70
C ARG A 682 -14.28 19.80 32.14
N ASP A 683 -13.81 20.07 30.94
CA ASP A 683 -14.00 21.33 30.23
C ASP A 683 -15.26 21.31 29.37
N LYS A 684 -15.91 20.13 29.28
CA LYS A 684 -17.13 19.87 28.50
C LYS A 684 -16.94 20.20 27.03
N HIS A 685 -15.77 19.83 26.50
CA HIS A 685 -15.35 20.15 25.15
C HIS A 685 -14.72 18.93 24.45
N TYR A 686 -15.01 18.71 23.17
CA TYR A 686 -14.27 17.76 22.33
C TYR A 686 -13.05 18.42 21.68
N GLY A 687 -11.88 17.80 21.85
CA GLY A 687 -10.66 18.20 21.19
C GLY A 687 -10.21 17.19 20.14
N ALA A 688 -9.15 17.55 19.39
CA ALA A 688 -8.55 16.66 18.43
C ALA A 688 -7.05 16.89 18.21
N MET A 689 -6.30 15.80 18.09
CA MET A 689 -4.91 15.80 17.66
C MET A 689 -4.79 15.33 16.20
N ARG A 690 -3.92 15.96 15.42
CA ARG A 690 -3.60 15.59 14.03
C ARG A 690 -2.21 14.98 13.92
N SER A 691 -2.18 13.77 13.36
CA SER A 691 -1.09 12.94 12.87
C SER A 691 -0.77 13.06 11.36
N ARG A 692 0.49 13.19 10.91
CA ARG A 692 0.93 12.71 9.57
C ARG A 692 2.08 11.71 9.65
N ASP A 693 2.42 11.20 10.82
CA ASP A 693 3.43 10.16 10.98
C ASP A 693 3.23 9.31 12.25
N LEU A 694 2.19 9.62 13.03
CA LEU A 694 1.85 9.00 14.32
C LEU A 694 2.90 9.25 15.41
N VAL A 695 3.90 10.10 15.13
CA VAL A 695 4.98 10.45 16.05
C VAL A 695 4.83 11.90 16.50
N HIS A 696 4.67 12.82 15.54
CA HIS A 696 4.48 14.24 15.79
C HIS A 696 3.00 14.57 15.74
N TRP A 697 2.48 15.11 16.84
CA TRP A 697 1.05 15.42 16.99
C TRP A 697 0.84 16.92 17.11
N GLU A 698 -0.09 17.44 16.33
CA GLU A 698 -0.51 18.83 16.35
C GLU A 698 -1.90 18.95 16.98
N ASP A 699 -2.06 19.84 17.96
CA ASP A 699 -3.39 20.16 18.50
C ASP A 699 -4.16 20.98 17.46
N VAL A 700 -5.20 20.37 16.90
CA VAL A 700 -6.09 20.98 15.90
C VAL A 700 -7.46 21.30 16.48
N THR A 701 -7.61 21.29 17.82
CA THR A 701 -8.87 21.57 18.52
C THR A 701 -9.50 22.88 18.08
N ALA A 702 -8.70 23.93 17.85
CA ALA A 702 -9.21 25.23 17.36
C ALA A 702 -9.81 25.19 15.94
N GLN A 703 -9.55 24.13 15.16
CA GLN A 703 -10.13 23.90 13.84
C GLN A 703 -11.39 23.04 13.89
N MET A 704 -11.70 22.46 15.05
CA MET A 704 -12.85 21.57 15.23
C MET A 704 -14.12 22.36 15.49
N HIS A 705 -15.20 21.92 14.86
CA HIS A 705 -16.55 22.37 15.18
C HIS A 705 -17.40 21.18 15.61
N PHE A 706 -17.72 21.14 16.89
CA PHE A 706 -18.68 20.20 17.47
C PHE A 706 -19.94 20.96 17.92
N PRO A 707 -21.14 20.40 17.70
CA PRO A 707 -22.38 21.07 18.07
C PRO A 707 -22.66 20.96 19.58
N ASP A 708 -23.27 22.01 20.13
CA ASP A 708 -23.78 22.08 21.51
C ASP A 708 -22.74 21.95 22.63
N GLU A 709 -21.47 22.23 22.33
CA GLU A 709 -20.36 22.23 23.27
C GLU A 709 -20.64 23.06 24.53
N GLY A 710 -20.17 22.59 25.69
CA GLY A 710 -20.48 23.19 26.99
C GLY A 710 -21.88 22.91 27.54
N THR A 711 -22.80 22.35 26.74
CA THR A 711 -24.17 21.99 27.18
C THR A 711 -24.31 20.50 27.54
N PRO A 712 -25.41 20.08 28.18
CA PRO A 712 -25.72 18.66 28.36
C PRO A 712 -25.99 17.89 27.06
N GLN A 713 -26.26 18.60 25.96
CA GLN A 713 -26.60 18.02 24.65
C GLN A 713 -25.37 17.83 23.75
N ARG A 714 -24.18 18.23 24.18
CA ARG A 714 -22.94 18.02 23.41
C ARG A 714 -22.71 16.54 23.10
N LEU A 715 -21.88 16.29 22.10
CA LEU A 715 -21.36 14.96 21.84
C LEU A 715 -20.54 14.50 23.04
N ARG A 716 -20.65 13.21 23.39
CA ARG A 716 -19.77 12.52 24.36
C ARG A 716 -19.15 11.30 23.70
N HIS A 717 -18.34 10.56 24.45
CA HIS A 717 -17.61 9.38 23.97
C HIS A 717 -18.46 8.48 23.06
N GLY A 718 -17.90 8.15 21.90
CA GLY A 718 -18.38 7.12 20.99
C GLY A 718 -17.41 6.99 19.81
N THR A 719 -17.88 6.48 18.67
CA THR A 719 -16.99 6.11 17.56
C THR A 719 -17.27 6.91 16.30
N VAL A 720 -16.20 7.28 15.60
CA VAL A 720 -16.25 7.84 14.25
C VAL A 720 -15.97 6.76 13.20
N LEU A 721 -16.68 6.83 12.07
CA LEU A 721 -16.51 5.92 10.95
C LEU A 721 -16.68 6.64 9.61
N ALA A 722 -15.89 6.23 8.61
CA ALA A 722 -16.08 6.68 7.24
C ALA A 722 -17.23 5.92 6.57
N VAL A 723 -18.13 6.63 5.90
CA VAL A 723 -19.34 6.06 5.28
C VAL A 723 -19.66 6.70 3.92
N PRO A 724 -20.49 6.04 3.09
CA PRO A 724 -21.02 6.66 1.88
C PRO A 724 -21.94 7.87 2.20
N PRO A 725 -21.93 8.95 1.40
CA PRO A 725 -22.83 10.11 1.58
C PRO A 725 -24.29 9.72 1.57
N ALA A 726 -24.65 8.77 0.70
CA ALA A 726 -26.02 8.32 0.56
C ALA A 726 -26.58 7.77 1.88
N LEU A 727 -25.72 7.18 2.73
CA LEU A 727 -26.13 6.75 4.06
C LEU A 727 -26.39 7.95 4.97
N VAL A 728 -25.50 8.95 4.97
CA VAL A 728 -25.70 10.20 5.72
C VAL A 728 -26.98 10.90 5.28
N ASP A 729 -27.23 10.99 3.98
CA ASP A 729 -28.43 11.61 3.42
C ASP A 729 -29.70 10.84 3.82
N SER A 730 -29.66 9.51 3.90
CA SER A 730 -30.80 8.73 4.40
C SER A 730 -31.08 8.91 5.90
N LEU A 731 -30.07 9.37 6.65
CA LEU A 731 -30.17 9.55 8.10
C LEU A 731 -30.65 10.95 8.50
N ARG A 732 -30.49 11.95 7.61
CA ARG A 732 -31.00 13.32 7.79
C ARG A 732 -32.53 13.32 7.92
#